data_AF-Q80UZ2-F1
#
_entry.id   AF-Q80UZ2-F1
#
_cell.length_a   1.000
_cell.length_b   1.000
_cell.length_c   1.000
_cell.angle_alpha   90.00
_cell.angle_beta   90.00
_cell.angle_gamma   90.00
#
_symmetry.space_group_name_H-M   'P 1'
#
loop_
_entity.id
_entity.type
_entity.pdbx_description
1 polymer ?
#
loop_
_entity_poly.entity_id
_entity_poly.type
_entity_poly.pdbx_seq_one_letter_code
_entity_poly.pdbx_strand_id
1 'polypeptide(L)'
;MSGRNNNKLPSNLPQLQNLIKRDPPAYVEEFLQQYNHYKSNMEIFKLQPNKPSKELAELVMFMAQIGQCYPEHLSNFPQELKDLLSYNHTVLDPDLRMTFCKALILLRNKNLINPSSLLELFFELLRCHDKLLRKTLYTHIVTDIKNINAKHKNNKVNVVLQNFMYTMLRDSNATAAKMSLDVMIELYRRNIWNDAKTVNVITTACFSKITKILVAALTFFLGKDEEEKQDSDSESEDDGPTARDLLVQYATGKKGSKNKKKLEKAMKVLKKQKKKKKPEVFNFSAIHLIHDPQDFAEKLLKQLESCKERFEVKMMLMNLISRLVGIHELFLFNFYPFVQRFLQPHQREVTKILLFAAQASHHLVPPEIIQSLLVTVANNFVTDKNSGEVMTVGINAIKEITARCPLAMTEELLQDLAQYKTHKDKNVMMSARTLIHLFRTLNPQMLQKKFRGKPTEASIEARIQEYGELDAKDYIPGAEVLELEKGENTEDDEDGWESASLSEEEEEDGEWVDVHHSSDEEQQAIATKLDSMPMEERKAKAAAISTSRVLTQDDFQKIRMAQMKKEMDAAPGKAQKRKYLEIDSDEESRGELLSLRDIERLHKKPKSDKETRLATAMAGRTDRKEFVRKKTKINPFSSSTNKEKKKQKNFMMMRYSQNVRSKSARSFRDKQLALRDALLKKRKRMK
;
A
#
# COMPACT_ATOMS: atom_id res chain seq x y z
N MET A 1 -25.93 16.60 -73.64
CA MET A 1 -26.57 17.93 -73.59
C MET A 1 -27.05 18.17 -72.16
N SER A 2 -26.58 19.26 -71.54
CA SER A 2 -26.99 19.85 -70.24
C SER A 2 -26.91 19.01 -68.96
N GLY A 3 -25.83 19.21 -68.17
CA GLY A 3 -25.86 18.83 -66.74
C GLY A 3 -24.52 18.79 -65.98
N ARG A 4 -23.37 18.59 -66.65
CA ARG A 4 -22.09 18.28 -65.95
C ARG A 4 -21.15 19.47 -65.67
N ASN A 5 -21.46 20.69 -66.11
CA ASN A 5 -20.55 21.84 -66.00
C ASN A 5 -20.65 22.64 -64.68
N ASN A 6 -21.26 22.09 -63.63
CA ASN A 6 -21.32 22.71 -62.29
C ASN A 6 -20.50 21.92 -61.24
N ASN A 7 -19.46 21.21 -61.69
CA ASN A 7 -18.57 20.40 -60.85
C ASN A 7 -17.70 21.28 -59.93
N LYS A 8 -18.29 21.78 -58.83
CA LYS A 8 -17.55 22.30 -57.67
C LYS A 8 -16.86 21.19 -56.86
N LEU A 9 -16.93 19.93 -57.31
CA LEU A 9 -16.32 18.78 -56.64
C LEU A 9 -14.82 18.96 -56.39
N PRO A 10 -13.99 19.41 -57.36
CA PRO A 10 -12.56 19.59 -57.11
C PRO A 10 -12.24 20.69 -56.09
N SER A 11 -13.12 21.69 -55.94
CA SER A 11 -12.95 22.77 -54.94
C SER A 11 -13.42 22.39 -53.53
N ASN A 12 -14.18 21.31 -53.37
CA ASN A 12 -14.74 20.89 -52.08
C ASN A 12 -14.08 19.59 -51.60
N LEU A 13 -12.89 19.72 -51.00
CA LEU A 13 -12.10 18.59 -50.51
C LEU A 13 -12.86 17.66 -49.54
N PRO A 14 -13.66 18.15 -48.57
CA PRO A 14 -14.45 17.28 -47.69
C PRO A 14 -15.49 16.42 -48.43
N GLN A 15 -16.17 16.99 -49.44
CA GLN A 15 -17.15 16.24 -50.23
C GLN A 15 -16.44 15.19 -51.09
N LEU A 16 -15.35 15.57 -51.75
CA LEU A 16 -14.54 14.67 -52.57
C LEU A 16 -13.97 13.52 -51.72
N GLN A 17 -13.49 13.80 -50.51
CA GLN A 17 -13.01 12.79 -49.57
C GLN A 17 -14.07 11.75 -49.23
N ASN A 18 -15.32 12.17 -48.96
CA ASN A 18 -16.41 11.25 -48.65
C ASN A 18 -16.78 10.38 -49.86
N LEU A 19 -16.71 10.93 -51.07
CA LEU A 19 -16.98 10.20 -52.30
C LEU A 19 -15.88 9.17 -52.60
N ILE A 20 -14.61 9.57 -52.52
CA ILE A 20 -13.45 8.67 -52.69
C ILE A 20 -13.50 7.51 -51.68
N LYS A 21 -13.88 7.77 -50.43
CA LYS A 21 -14.00 6.72 -49.41
C LYS A 21 -15.11 5.70 -49.68
N ARG A 22 -16.14 6.08 -50.46
CA ARG A 22 -17.23 5.17 -50.85
C ARG A 22 -16.85 4.32 -52.05
N ASP A 23 -16.21 4.92 -53.04
CA ASP A 23 -15.85 4.25 -54.29
C ASP A 23 -14.50 4.76 -54.83
N PRO A 24 -13.36 4.28 -54.29
CA PRO A 24 -12.02 4.71 -54.72
C PRO A 24 -11.75 4.64 -56.23
N PRO A 25 -12.08 3.56 -56.98
CA PRO A 25 -11.72 3.49 -58.39
C PRO A 25 -12.45 4.53 -59.26
N ALA A 26 -13.63 5.01 -58.86
CA ALA A 26 -14.41 5.96 -59.66
C ALA A 26 -13.85 7.39 -59.66
N TYR A 27 -13.08 7.78 -58.63
CA TYR A 27 -12.62 9.16 -58.42
C TYR A 27 -11.10 9.32 -58.55
N VAL A 28 -10.45 8.43 -59.32
CA VAL A 28 -8.99 8.44 -59.52
C VAL A 28 -8.54 9.72 -60.23
N GLU A 29 -9.29 10.21 -61.22
CA GLU A 29 -8.94 11.43 -61.97
C GLU A 29 -8.98 12.68 -61.08
N GLU A 30 -10.04 12.83 -60.27
CA GLU A 30 -10.15 13.93 -59.31
C GLU A 30 -9.07 13.84 -58.22
N PHE A 31 -8.73 12.64 -57.77
CA PHE A 31 -7.62 12.42 -56.87
C PHE A 31 -6.28 12.87 -57.50
N LEU A 32 -5.98 12.45 -58.73
CA LEU A 32 -4.76 12.82 -59.44
C LEU A 32 -4.67 14.34 -59.66
N GLN A 33 -5.80 15.01 -59.94
CA GLN A 33 -5.85 16.47 -60.03
C GLN A 33 -5.41 17.13 -58.71
N GLN A 34 -5.95 16.68 -57.57
CA GLN A 34 -5.55 17.19 -56.26
C GLN A 34 -4.12 16.82 -55.89
N TYR A 35 -3.64 15.64 -56.31
CA TYR A 35 -2.29 15.18 -56.05
C TYR A 35 -1.24 16.01 -56.81
N ASN A 36 -1.52 16.38 -58.06
CA ASN A 36 -0.68 17.31 -58.83
C ASN A 36 -0.71 18.72 -58.22
N HIS A 37 -1.87 19.17 -57.74
CA HIS A 37 -1.99 20.45 -57.05
C HIS A 37 -1.18 20.47 -55.74
N TYR A 38 -1.22 19.37 -54.99
CA TYR A 38 -0.37 19.16 -53.81
C TYR A 38 1.12 19.22 -54.16
N LYS A 39 1.57 18.49 -55.17
CA LYS A 39 2.98 18.50 -55.60
C LYS A 39 3.47 19.89 -55.98
N SER A 40 2.67 20.62 -56.75
CA SER A 40 3.00 21.99 -57.18
C SER A 40 3.13 22.93 -55.97
N ASN A 41 2.17 22.88 -55.05
CA ASN A 41 2.23 23.65 -53.80
C ASN A 41 3.42 23.25 -52.93
N MET A 42 3.76 21.96 -52.93
CA MET A 42 4.88 21.46 -52.16
C MET A 42 6.22 21.96 -52.69
N GLU A 43 6.42 21.97 -54.00
CA GLU A 43 7.62 22.52 -54.64
C GLU A 43 7.77 24.02 -54.37
N ILE A 44 6.68 24.78 -54.48
CA ILE A 44 6.65 26.22 -54.12
C ILE A 44 7.03 26.40 -52.64
N PHE A 45 6.47 25.56 -51.77
CA PHE A 45 6.72 25.63 -50.35
C PHE A 45 8.17 25.30 -49.97
N LYS A 46 8.82 24.36 -50.67
CA LYS A 46 10.25 24.06 -50.49
C LYS A 46 11.14 25.29 -50.73
N LEU A 47 10.73 26.21 -51.61
CA LEU A 47 11.46 27.45 -51.87
C LEU A 47 11.25 28.51 -50.77
N GLN A 48 10.08 28.53 -50.13
CA GLN A 48 9.71 29.51 -49.11
C GLN A 48 8.99 28.86 -47.91
N PRO A 49 9.72 28.11 -47.07
CA PRO A 49 9.12 27.31 -45.97
C PRO A 49 8.60 28.16 -44.81
N ASN A 50 8.91 29.46 -44.79
CA ASN A 50 8.50 30.40 -43.75
C ASN A 50 7.09 30.99 -43.95
N LYS A 51 6.49 30.85 -45.14
CA LYS A 51 5.18 31.42 -45.42
C LYS A 51 4.06 30.44 -45.05
N PRO A 52 3.02 30.88 -44.32
CA PRO A 52 1.86 30.03 -44.06
C PRO A 52 1.12 29.74 -45.38
N SER A 53 0.74 28.48 -45.61
CA SER A 53 -0.07 28.08 -46.76
C SER A 53 -1.29 27.27 -46.29
N LYS A 54 -2.46 27.90 -46.36
CA LYS A 54 -3.75 27.25 -46.01
C LYS A 54 -4.11 26.15 -47.00
N GLU A 55 -3.88 26.40 -48.29
CA GLU A 55 -4.14 25.43 -49.36
C GLU A 55 -3.30 24.16 -49.16
N LEU A 56 -2.01 24.31 -48.86
CA LEU A 56 -1.15 23.16 -48.58
C LEU A 56 -1.60 22.39 -47.33
N ALA A 57 -2.04 23.09 -46.28
CA ALA A 57 -2.57 22.47 -45.07
C ALA A 57 -3.83 21.61 -45.35
N GLU A 58 -4.76 22.14 -46.14
CA GLU A 58 -5.99 21.43 -46.55
C GLU A 58 -5.68 20.23 -47.44
N LEU A 59 -4.79 20.39 -48.43
CA LEU A 59 -4.36 19.31 -49.32
C LEU A 59 -3.65 18.19 -48.55
N VAL A 60 -2.73 18.52 -47.64
CA VAL A 60 -2.02 17.52 -46.82
C VAL A 60 -2.99 16.72 -45.95
N MET A 61 -3.98 17.38 -45.33
CA MET A 61 -4.99 16.68 -44.56
C MET A 61 -5.88 15.79 -45.42
N PHE A 62 -6.26 16.25 -46.61
CA PHE A 62 -7.02 15.47 -47.59
C PHE A 62 -6.25 14.21 -48.02
N MET A 63 -4.97 14.35 -48.40
CA MET A 63 -4.11 13.21 -48.78
C MET A 63 -3.94 12.22 -47.63
N ALA A 64 -3.70 12.69 -46.41
CA ALA A 64 -3.61 11.81 -45.23
C ALA A 64 -4.91 11.02 -44.97
N GLN A 65 -6.06 11.66 -45.20
CA GLN A 65 -7.36 11.04 -45.02
C GLN A 65 -7.71 9.99 -46.08
N ILE A 66 -7.11 10.08 -47.27
CA ILE A 66 -7.35 9.18 -48.40
C ILE A 66 -6.20 8.17 -48.60
N GLY A 67 -5.08 8.32 -47.88
CA GLY A 67 -3.89 7.45 -47.97
C GLY A 67 -4.13 5.93 -48.06
N GLN A 68 -5.20 5.42 -47.45
CA GLN A 68 -5.55 3.99 -47.50
C GLN A 68 -6.19 3.54 -48.82
N CYS A 69 -6.82 4.47 -49.55
CA CYS A 69 -7.56 4.20 -50.78
C CYS A 69 -6.62 4.09 -52.00
N TYR A 70 -5.50 4.83 -51.99
CA TYR A 70 -4.52 4.85 -53.08
C TYR A 70 -3.09 4.62 -52.55
N PRO A 71 -2.76 3.41 -52.08
CA PRO A 71 -1.46 3.13 -51.48
C PRO A 71 -0.28 3.28 -52.47
N GLU A 72 -0.50 3.00 -53.76
CA GLU A 72 0.54 3.07 -54.78
C GLU A 72 1.01 4.52 -55.02
N HIS A 73 0.05 5.44 -55.24
CA HIS A 73 0.35 6.85 -55.50
C HIS A 73 0.87 7.60 -54.27
N LEU A 74 0.40 7.23 -53.07
CA LEU A 74 0.73 7.92 -51.82
C LEU A 74 1.85 7.24 -51.01
N SER A 75 2.58 6.30 -51.62
CA SER A 75 3.70 5.59 -50.99
C SER A 75 4.80 6.54 -50.48
N ASN A 76 5.16 7.57 -51.26
CA ASN A 76 6.21 8.54 -50.92
C ASN A 76 5.71 9.71 -50.05
N PHE A 77 4.40 9.95 -49.99
CA PHE A 77 3.80 11.09 -49.28
C PHE A 77 4.19 11.17 -47.80
N PRO A 78 4.17 10.07 -47.01
CA PRO A 78 4.64 10.10 -45.63
C PRO A 78 6.11 10.50 -45.49
N GLN A 79 6.96 10.08 -46.43
CA GLN A 79 8.39 10.39 -46.39
C GLN A 79 8.64 11.86 -46.71
N GLU A 80 7.94 12.41 -47.70
CA GLU A 80 8.01 13.85 -48.04
C GLU A 80 7.66 14.73 -46.84
N LEU A 81 6.59 14.39 -46.10
CA LEU A 81 6.22 15.12 -44.88
C LEU A 81 7.25 15.00 -43.76
N LYS A 82 7.88 13.82 -43.60
CA LYS A 82 8.95 13.63 -42.62
C LYS A 82 10.17 14.47 -42.94
N ASP A 83 10.59 14.47 -44.20
CA ASP A 83 11.75 15.21 -44.67
C ASP A 83 11.55 16.72 -44.47
N LEU A 84 10.38 17.25 -44.84
CA LEU A 84 10.05 18.67 -44.64
C LEU A 84 10.07 19.07 -43.16
N LEU A 85 9.54 18.22 -42.28
CA LEU A 85 9.59 18.47 -40.86
C LEU A 85 11.03 18.38 -40.33
N SER A 86 11.81 17.38 -40.74
CA SER A 86 13.19 17.20 -40.26
C SER A 86 14.11 18.35 -40.69
N TYR A 87 14.02 18.83 -41.93
CA TYR A 87 14.88 19.93 -42.41
C TYR A 87 14.44 21.31 -41.91
N ASN A 88 13.13 21.55 -41.81
CA ASN A 88 12.61 22.93 -41.65
C ASN A 88 11.88 23.15 -40.32
N HIS A 89 11.93 22.23 -39.34
CA HIS A 89 11.08 22.31 -38.14
C HIS A 89 11.17 23.65 -37.39
N THR A 90 12.29 24.37 -37.40
CA THR A 90 12.43 25.69 -36.74
C THR A 90 11.82 26.84 -37.52
N VAL A 91 11.81 26.77 -38.86
CA VAL A 91 11.40 27.85 -39.77
C VAL A 91 9.93 27.76 -40.16
N LEU A 92 9.34 26.56 -40.12
CA LEU A 92 7.94 26.33 -40.45
C LEU A 92 6.98 27.16 -39.59
N ASP A 93 5.90 27.63 -40.21
CA ASP A 93 4.77 28.23 -39.51
C ASP A 93 4.16 27.24 -38.48
N PRO A 94 3.82 27.66 -37.25
CA PRO A 94 3.30 26.78 -36.21
C PRO A 94 2.03 26.01 -36.59
N ASP A 95 1.09 26.62 -37.30
CA ASP A 95 -0.18 25.99 -37.68
C ASP A 95 0.04 24.93 -38.76
N LEU A 96 0.91 25.24 -39.73
CA LEU A 96 1.28 24.28 -40.77
C LEU A 96 2.06 23.09 -40.21
N ARG A 97 3.03 23.36 -39.30
CA ARG A 97 3.78 22.33 -38.58
C ARG A 97 2.84 21.39 -37.80
N MET A 98 1.88 21.96 -37.07
CA MET A 98 0.86 21.19 -36.37
C MET A 98 0.02 20.34 -37.33
N THR A 99 -0.35 20.89 -38.48
CA THR A 99 -1.13 20.18 -39.50
C THR A 99 -0.36 18.98 -40.07
N PHE A 100 0.93 19.15 -40.39
CA PHE A 100 1.78 18.05 -40.85
C PHE A 100 1.92 16.96 -39.80
N CYS A 101 2.11 17.32 -38.52
CA CYS A 101 2.13 16.35 -37.44
C CYS A 101 0.78 15.60 -37.33
N LYS A 102 -0.36 16.29 -37.40
CA LYS A 102 -1.69 15.65 -37.38
C LYS A 102 -1.90 14.70 -38.57
N ALA A 103 -1.43 15.08 -39.75
CA ALA A 103 -1.49 14.24 -40.94
C ALA A 103 -0.67 12.94 -40.76
N LEU A 104 0.55 13.04 -40.25
CA LEU A 104 1.39 11.87 -39.93
C LEU A 104 0.78 10.98 -38.83
N ILE A 105 0.20 11.57 -37.79
CA ILE A 105 -0.55 10.86 -36.74
C ILE A 105 -1.71 10.05 -37.34
N LEU A 106 -2.47 10.67 -38.25
CA LEU A 106 -3.61 10.04 -38.89
C LEU A 106 -3.19 8.88 -39.81
N LEU A 107 -2.11 9.06 -40.57
CA LEU A 107 -1.51 8.00 -41.39
C LEU A 107 -1.00 6.84 -40.53
N ARG A 108 -0.38 7.13 -39.37
CA ARG A 108 0.02 6.11 -38.41
C ARG A 108 -1.17 5.33 -37.88
N ASN A 109 -2.26 6.01 -37.51
CA ASN A 109 -3.43 5.33 -36.95
C ASN A 109 -4.09 4.35 -37.94
N LYS A 110 -3.81 4.52 -39.25
CA LYS A 110 -4.19 3.61 -40.33
C LYS A 110 -3.11 2.56 -40.65
N ASN A 111 -2.04 2.49 -39.86
CA ASN A 111 -0.88 1.60 -40.04
C ASN A 111 -0.12 1.77 -41.38
N LEU A 112 -0.15 2.98 -41.97
CA LEU A 112 0.58 3.28 -43.22
C LEU A 112 2.03 3.72 -42.99
N ILE A 113 2.44 3.93 -41.74
CA ILE A 113 3.77 4.41 -41.35
C ILE A 113 4.35 3.50 -40.27
N ASN A 114 5.65 3.17 -40.39
CA ASN A 114 6.37 2.47 -39.34
C ASN A 114 6.48 3.36 -38.07
N PRO A 115 6.02 2.88 -36.89
CA PRO A 115 6.00 3.66 -35.66
C PRO A 115 7.38 4.16 -35.23
N SER A 116 8.45 3.38 -35.43
CA SER A 116 9.79 3.71 -34.93
C SER A 116 10.29 5.02 -35.57
N SER A 117 10.28 5.07 -36.90
CA SER A 117 10.70 6.26 -37.66
C SER A 117 9.86 7.52 -37.40
N LEU A 118 8.56 7.35 -37.08
CA LEU A 118 7.68 8.47 -36.80
C LEU A 118 7.94 9.04 -35.40
N LEU A 119 8.11 8.15 -34.42
CA LEU A 119 8.35 8.54 -33.04
C LEU A 119 9.71 9.22 -32.89
N GLU A 120 10.75 8.75 -33.59
CA GLU A 120 12.07 9.41 -33.66
C GLU A 120 11.93 10.87 -34.10
N LEU A 121 11.23 11.13 -35.21
CA LEU A 121 10.95 12.49 -35.67
C LEU A 121 10.16 13.31 -34.63
N PHE A 122 9.13 12.71 -34.01
CA PHE A 122 8.34 13.43 -33.01
C PHE A 122 9.14 13.82 -31.77
N PHE A 123 10.11 13.02 -31.36
CA PHE A 123 11.04 13.37 -30.29
C PHE A 123 11.98 14.51 -30.71
N GLU A 124 12.48 14.53 -31.94
CA GLU A 124 13.27 15.66 -32.45
C GLU A 124 12.46 16.96 -32.47
N LEU A 125 11.18 16.88 -32.87
CA LEU A 125 10.25 18.00 -32.84
C LEU A 125 9.93 18.53 -31.44
N LEU A 126 10.24 17.78 -30.37
CA LEU A 126 10.14 18.29 -28.99
C LEU A 126 11.15 19.41 -28.70
N ARG A 127 12.17 19.58 -29.55
CA ARG A 127 13.12 20.70 -29.48
C ARG A 127 12.48 22.05 -29.83
N CYS A 128 11.38 22.06 -30.56
CA CYS A 128 10.70 23.28 -31.00
C CYS A 128 10.10 24.08 -29.83
N HIS A 129 10.17 25.41 -29.91
CA HIS A 129 9.65 26.33 -28.89
C HIS A 129 8.12 26.54 -28.95
N ASP A 130 7.37 25.49 -29.27
CA ASP A 130 5.89 25.51 -29.31
C ASP A 130 5.32 24.65 -28.18
N LYS A 131 4.56 25.27 -27.27
CA LYS A 131 3.96 24.56 -26.13
C LYS A 131 2.80 23.67 -26.55
N LEU A 132 1.99 24.10 -27.52
CA LEU A 132 0.81 23.36 -27.96
C LEU A 132 1.25 22.12 -28.75
N LEU A 133 2.20 22.28 -29.68
CA LEU A 133 2.78 21.17 -30.43
C LEU A 133 3.36 20.12 -29.49
N ARG A 134 4.22 20.53 -28.55
CA ARG A 134 4.85 19.61 -27.59
C ARG A 134 3.83 18.83 -26.77
N LYS A 135 2.76 19.48 -26.30
CA LYS A 135 1.68 18.79 -25.57
C LYS A 135 0.96 17.76 -26.45
N THR A 136 0.64 18.12 -27.70
CA THR A 136 -0.01 17.22 -28.65
C THR A 136 0.87 16.02 -28.99
N LEU A 137 2.15 16.25 -29.27
CA LEU A 137 3.12 15.19 -29.55
C LEU A 137 3.31 14.28 -28.34
N TYR A 138 3.46 14.84 -27.14
CA TYR A 138 3.56 14.07 -25.89
C TYR A 138 2.37 13.14 -25.67
N THR A 139 1.15 13.64 -25.85
CA THR A 139 -0.06 12.82 -25.70
C THR A 139 -0.12 11.74 -26.78
N HIS A 140 0.28 12.06 -28.01
CA HIS A 140 0.30 11.11 -29.12
C HIS A 140 1.32 10.00 -28.87
N ILE A 141 2.63 10.29 -28.88
CA ILE A 141 3.52 9.84 -27.80
C ILE A 141 3.16 8.55 -27.05
N VAL A 142 2.67 8.82 -25.85
CA VAL A 142 2.23 7.86 -24.84
C VAL A 142 1.07 7.00 -25.35
N THR A 143 0.11 7.58 -26.06
CA THR A 143 -1.06 6.85 -26.58
C THR A 143 -0.66 5.85 -27.66
N ASP A 144 0.29 6.23 -28.51
CA ASP A 144 0.84 5.42 -29.59
C ASP A 144 1.45 4.14 -29.07
N ILE A 145 2.39 4.30 -28.13
CA ILE A 145 3.13 3.22 -27.49
C ILE A 145 2.18 2.36 -26.66
N LYS A 146 1.19 2.96 -25.99
CA LYS A 146 0.13 2.21 -25.29
C LYS A 146 -0.64 1.32 -26.27
N ASN A 147 -1.05 1.85 -27.42
CA ASN A 147 -1.82 1.09 -28.41
C ASN A 147 -0.99 -0.03 -29.04
N ILE A 148 0.31 0.20 -29.29
CA ILE A 148 1.24 -0.83 -29.79
C ILE A 148 1.33 -2.01 -28.80
N ASN A 149 1.33 -1.71 -27.50
CA ASN A 149 1.48 -2.70 -26.43
C ASN A 149 0.14 -3.18 -25.84
N ALA A 150 -1.01 -2.86 -26.46
CA ALA A 150 -2.33 -3.14 -25.89
C ALA A 150 -2.70 -4.64 -25.86
N LYS A 151 -2.22 -5.43 -26.84
CA LYS A 151 -2.46 -6.89 -26.89
C LYS A 151 -1.30 -7.66 -26.26
N HIS A 152 -0.09 -7.43 -26.77
CA HIS A 152 1.15 -8.02 -26.32
C HIS A 152 2.26 -6.97 -26.34
N LYS A 153 3.27 -7.13 -25.47
CA LYS A 153 4.43 -6.23 -25.45
C LYS A 153 5.25 -6.42 -26.72
N ASN A 154 5.33 -5.38 -27.55
CA ASN A 154 6.14 -5.41 -28.76
C ASN A 154 7.59 -5.04 -28.43
N ASN A 155 8.35 -6.03 -27.96
CA ASN A 155 9.72 -5.83 -27.48
C ASN A 155 10.65 -5.25 -28.56
N LYS A 156 10.48 -5.61 -29.84
CA LYS A 156 11.32 -5.10 -30.92
C LYS A 156 11.20 -3.57 -31.06
N VAL A 157 9.97 -3.07 -31.12
CA VAL A 157 9.71 -1.61 -31.21
C VAL A 157 10.13 -0.92 -29.91
N ASN A 158 9.83 -1.51 -28.76
CA ASN A 158 10.18 -0.94 -27.46
C ASN A 158 11.70 -0.79 -27.31
N VAL A 159 12.52 -1.78 -27.69
CA VAL A 159 13.98 -1.71 -27.60
C VAL A 159 14.56 -0.59 -28.48
N VAL A 160 14.05 -0.43 -29.71
CA VAL A 160 14.48 0.65 -30.61
C VAL A 160 14.14 2.01 -30.00
N LEU A 161 12.91 2.20 -29.54
CA LEU A 161 12.47 3.45 -28.92
C LEU A 161 13.22 3.76 -27.62
N GLN A 162 13.45 2.76 -26.78
CA GLN A 162 14.23 2.90 -25.54
C GLN A 162 15.64 3.38 -25.85
N ASN A 163 16.35 2.71 -26.77
CA ASN A 163 17.71 3.10 -27.16
C ASN A 163 17.75 4.54 -27.68
N PHE A 164 16.77 4.93 -28.49
CA PHE A 164 16.64 6.30 -28.97
C PHE A 164 16.40 7.29 -27.82
N MET A 165 15.48 6.99 -26.91
CA MET A 165 15.20 7.87 -25.77
C MET A 165 16.40 8.03 -24.82
N TYR A 166 17.25 7.01 -24.72
CA TYR A 166 18.47 7.09 -23.92
C TYR A 166 19.47 8.09 -24.50
N THR A 167 19.53 8.21 -25.83
CA THR A 167 20.32 9.26 -26.48
C THR A 167 19.71 10.65 -26.26
N MET A 168 18.38 10.76 -26.29
CA MET A 168 17.66 12.03 -26.06
C MET A 168 17.80 12.57 -24.64
N LEU A 169 18.00 11.73 -23.62
CA LEU A 169 18.28 12.20 -22.26
C LEU A 169 19.65 12.90 -22.13
N ARG A 170 20.58 12.60 -23.04
CA ARG A 170 21.89 13.25 -23.13
C ARG A 170 21.88 14.46 -24.07
N ASP A 171 20.72 14.82 -24.62
CA ASP A 171 20.60 15.94 -25.53
C ASP A 171 20.87 17.27 -24.81
N SER A 172 21.46 18.21 -25.55
CA SER A 172 21.76 19.57 -25.12
C SER A 172 20.49 20.38 -24.75
N ASN A 173 19.35 20.07 -25.38
CA ASN A 173 18.11 20.79 -25.15
C ASN A 173 17.39 20.28 -23.88
N ALA A 174 17.47 21.07 -22.82
CA ALA A 174 16.84 20.80 -21.53
C ALA A 174 15.34 20.49 -21.61
N THR A 175 14.60 21.10 -22.55
CA THR A 175 13.16 20.88 -22.67
C THR A 175 12.82 19.55 -23.33
N ALA A 176 13.57 19.17 -24.38
CA ALA A 176 13.42 17.87 -25.02
C ALA A 176 13.79 16.75 -24.05
N ALA A 177 14.95 16.84 -23.39
CA ALA A 177 15.40 15.87 -22.40
C ALA A 177 14.38 15.69 -21.25
N LYS A 178 13.82 16.79 -20.73
CA LYS A 178 12.79 16.73 -19.69
C LYS A 178 11.51 16.05 -20.15
N MET A 179 11.04 16.36 -21.37
CA MET A 179 9.82 15.74 -21.90
C MET A 179 10.03 14.26 -22.23
N SER A 180 11.20 13.89 -22.75
CA SER A 180 11.57 12.48 -22.94
C SER A 180 11.56 11.72 -21.61
N LEU A 181 12.09 12.32 -20.54
CA LEU A 181 12.02 11.74 -19.20
C LEU A 181 10.56 11.57 -18.72
N ASP A 182 9.71 12.59 -18.91
CA ASP A 182 8.28 12.48 -18.54
C ASP A 182 7.58 11.34 -19.29
N VAL A 183 7.88 11.14 -20.59
CA VAL A 183 7.31 10.04 -21.38
C VAL A 183 7.73 8.70 -20.78
N MET A 184 9.00 8.52 -20.40
CA MET A 184 9.48 7.28 -19.75
C MET A 184 8.74 7.04 -18.42
N ILE A 185 8.58 8.07 -17.59
CA ILE A 185 7.88 7.99 -16.31
C ILE A 185 6.41 7.59 -16.51
N GLU A 186 5.74 8.19 -17.49
CA GLU A 186 4.34 7.90 -17.80
C GLU A 186 4.15 6.48 -18.36
N LEU A 187 5.09 5.98 -19.17
CA LEU A 187 5.08 4.60 -19.68
C LEU A 187 5.36 3.57 -18.59
N TYR A 188 6.20 3.90 -17.60
CA TYR A 188 6.43 3.08 -16.41
C TYR A 188 5.14 2.96 -15.58
N ARG A 189 4.49 4.10 -15.28
CA ARG A 189 3.22 4.13 -14.52
C ARG A 189 2.08 3.36 -15.16
N ARG A 190 2.09 3.26 -16.50
CA ARG A 190 1.12 2.47 -17.27
C ARG A 190 1.47 0.99 -17.36
N ASN A 191 2.51 0.52 -16.65
CA ASN A 191 3.02 -0.85 -16.65
C ASN A 191 3.48 -1.37 -18.04
N ILE A 192 3.83 -0.46 -18.96
CA ILE A 192 4.29 -0.82 -20.31
C ILE A 192 5.81 -1.07 -20.28
N TRP A 193 6.58 -0.06 -19.86
CA TRP A 193 8.05 -0.13 -19.72
C TRP A 193 8.43 -0.25 -18.25
N ASN A 194 8.16 -1.43 -17.69
CA ASN A 194 8.48 -1.79 -16.30
C ASN A 194 9.77 -2.62 -16.19
N ASP A 195 10.73 -2.37 -17.06
CA ASP A 195 11.99 -3.11 -17.17
C ASP A 195 13.13 -2.42 -16.40
N ALA A 196 14.08 -3.23 -15.92
CA ALA A 196 15.26 -2.74 -15.20
C ALA A 196 16.08 -1.75 -16.06
N LYS A 197 16.16 -1.95 -17.38
CA LYS A 197 16.91 -1.06 -18.27
C LYS A 197 16.35 0.37 -18.23
N THR A 198 15.02 0.54 -18.37
CA THR A 198 14.36 1.85 -18.31
C THR A 198 14.59 2.53 -16.97
N VAL A 199 14.47 1.80 -15.86
CA VAL A 199 14.73 2.33 -14.51
C VAL A 199 16.16 2.83 -14.37
N ASN A 200 17.14 2.02 -14.80
CA ASN A 200 18.55 2.39 -14.72
C ASN A 200 18.90 3.59 -15.59
N VAL A 201 18.24 3.78 -16.73
CA VAL A 201 18.42 5.03 -17.48
C VAL A 201 17.81 6.22 -16.72
N ILE A 202 16.66 6.07 -16.06
CA ILE A 202 16.12 7.14 -15.22
C ILE A 202 17.08 7.50 -14.06
N THR A 203 17.85 6.54 -13.50
CA THR A 203 18.88 6.86 -12.49
C THR A 203 19.93 7.84 -13.01
N THR A 204 20.28 7.78 -14.31
CA THR A 204 21.24 8.73 -14.91
C THR A 204 20.71 10.17 -14.91
N ALA A 205 19.39 10.34 -14.98
CA ALA A 205 18.75 11.65 -14.92
C ALA A 205 18.82 12.27 -13.51
N CYS A 206 19.03 11.48 -12.45
CA CYS A 206 19.29 11.96 -11.09
C CYS A 206 20.63 12.69 -10.95
N PHE A 207 21.56 12.53 -11.90
CA PHE A 207 22.85 13.23 -11.95
C PHE A 207 22.85 14.42 -12.93
N SER A 208 21.68 14.80 -13.45
CA SER A 208 21.57 15.94 -14.35
C SER A 208 21.85 17.27 -13.63
N LYS A 209 22.65 18.14 -14.26
CA LYS A 209 22.87 19.52 -13.80
C LYS A 209 21.61 20.39 -13.87
N ILE A 210 20.60 19.96 -14.64
CA ILE A 210 19.36 20.72 -14.84
C ILE A 210 18.37 20.33 -13.73
N THR A 211 18.07 21.27 -12.83
CA THR A 211 17.19 21.06 -11.67
C THR A 211 15.83 20.47 -12.04
N LYS A 212 15.24 20.86 -13.19
CA LYS A 212 13.93 20.32 -13.64
C LYS A 212 13.99 18.82 -13.99
N ILE A 213 15.09 18.36 -14.58
CA ILE A 213 15.29 16.95 -14.93
C ILE A 213 15.58 16.15 -13.65
N LEU A 214 16.44 16.69 -12.80
CA LEU A 214 16.73 16.16 -11.46
C LEU A 214 15.46 15.94 -10.65
N VAL A 215 14.63 16.97 -10.49
CA VAL A 215 13.39 16.89 -9.71
C VAL A 215 12.41 15.89 -10.32
N ALA A 216 12.30 15.81 -11.65
CA ALA A 216 11.44 14.82 -12.31
C ALA A 216 11.91 13.38 -12.03
N ALA A 217 13.22 13.12 -12.11
CA ALA A 217 13.82 11.82 -11.81
C ALA A 217 13.68 11.45 -10.31
N LEU A 218 13.92 12.40 -9.41
CA LEU A 218 13.71 12.18 -7.97
C LEU A 218 12.23 11.92 -7.65
N THR A 219 11.31 12.66 -8.26
CA THR A 219 9.85 12.46 -8.08
C THR A 219 9.41 11.08 -8.56
N PHE A 220 10.07 10.53 -9.59
CA PHE A 220 9.78 9.17 -10.06
C PHE A 220 10.08 8.12 -8.99
N PHE A 221 11.28 8.14 -8.39
CA PHE A 221 11.66 7.15 -7.37
C PHE A 221 10.97 7.35 -6.03
N LEU A 222 10.67 8.60 -5.66
CA LEU A 222 9.93 8.88 -4.43
C LEU A 222 8.46 8.49 -4.52
N GLY A 223 7.94 8.30 -5.74
CA GLY A 223 6.51 8.30 -5.99
C GLY A 223 5.92 9.68 -5.72
N LYS A 224 4.88 10.04 -6.46
CA LYS A 224 3.85 10.85 -5.83
C LYS A 224 3.05 9.86 -5.00
N ASP A 225 2.65 10.24 -3.79
CA ASP A 225 1.64 9.52 -3.00
C ASP A 225 0.34 9.43 -3.82
N GLU A 226 0.33 8.62 -4.88
CA GLU A 226 -0.87 7.96 -5.31
C GLU A 226 -1.11 6.94 -4.20
N GLU A 227 -1.73 7.44 -3.14
CA GLU A 227 -2.85 6.76 -2.53
C GLU A 227 -3.71 6.27 -3.70
N GLU A 228 -3.32 5.14 -4.31
CA GLU A 228 -4.25 4.31 -5.01
C GLU A 228 -5.30 4.02 -3.95
N LYS A 229 -6.41 4.75 -4.10
CA LYS A 229 -7.73 4.43 -3.59
C LYS A 229 -8.04 2.99 -3.99
N GLN A 230 -7.43 2.06 -3.28
CA GLN A 230 -7.89 0.71 -3.08
C GLN A 230 -8.21 0.51 -1.60
N ASP A 231 -8.75 1.55 -0.96
CA ASP A 231 -9.89 1.39 -0.06
C ASP A 231 -11.12 1.02 -0.90
N SER A 232 -11.06 -0.12 -1.57
CA SER A 232 -12.26 -0.87 -1.90
C SER A 232 -12.34 -1.96 -0.86
N ASP A 233 -12.92 -1.58 0.29
CA ASP A 233 -13.51 -2.44 1.30
C ASP A 233 -14.47 -3.45 0.63
N SER A 234 -13.89 -4.49 0.05
CA SER A 234 -14.58 -5.72 -0.33
C SER A 234 -13.92 -6.88 0.43
N GLU A 235 -13.73 -6.73 1.74
CA GLU A 235 -13.61 -7.89 2.64
C GLU A 235 -15.00 -8.55 2.80
N SER A 236 -15.52 -9.10 1.69
CA SER A 236 -16.70 -9.97 1.70
C SER A 236 -16.24 -11.43 1.85
N GLU A 237 -16.40 -11.94 3.07
CA GLU A 237 -16.81 -13.31 3.41
C GLU A 237 -16.07 -14.53 2.82
N ASP A 238 -14.73 -14.58 2.91
CA ASP A 238 -14.03 -15.89 2.88
C ASP A 238 -13.14 -16.10 4.11
N ASP A 239 -13.83 -16.15 5.25
CA ASP A 239 -13.26 -16.63 6.51
C ASP A 239 -13.12 -18.16 6.41
N GLY A 240 -11.99 -18.60 5.84
CA GLY A 240 -11.59 -20.02 5.77
C GLY A 240 -11.71 -20.77 7.11
N PRO A 241 -11.62 -22.12 7.10
CA PRO A 241 -12.09 -23.01 8.17
C PRO A 241 -11.68 -22.58 9.59
N THR A 242 -10.45 -22.12 9.79
CA THR A 242 -9.93 -21.65 11.08
C THR A 242 -10.71 -20.47 11.70
N ALA A 243 -11.26 -19.56 10.89
CA ALA A 243 -12.07 -18.44 11.39
C ALA A 243 -13.48 -18.88 11.81
N ARG A 244 -14.06 -19.84 11.06
CA ARG A 244 -15.33 -20.49 11.43
C ARG A 244 -15.19 -21.30 12.72
N ASP A 245 -14.10 -22.05 12.88
CA ASP A 245 -13.84 -22.85 14.08
C ASP A 245 -13.71 -21.96 15.32
N LEU A 246 -12.99 -20.84 15.21
CA LEU A 246 -12.91 -19.84 16.28
C LEU A 246 -14.31 -19.25 16.59
N LEU A 247 -15.10 -18.91 15.57
CA LEU A 247 -16.47 -18.42 15.78
C LEU A 247 -17.35 -19.43 16.51
N VAL A 248 -17.26 -20.72 16.15
CA VAL A 248 -18.00 -21.83 16.77
C VAL A 248 -17.56 -22.04 18.23
N GLN A 249 -16.25 -22.10 18.50
CA GLN A 249 -15.71 -22.23 19.86
C GLN A 249 -16.21 -21.11 20.81
N TYR A 250 -16.30 -19.88 20.32
CA TYR A 250 -16.78 -18.76 21.13
C TYR A 250 -18.32 -18.59 21.11
N ALA A 251 -19.04 -19.29 20.23
CA ALA A 251 -20.49 -19.26 20.13
C ALA A 251 -21.19 -20.20 21.13
N THR A 252 -20.57 -21.33 21.48
CA THR A 252 -21.11 -22.35 22.40
C THR A 252 -20.99 -21.94 23.87
N GLY A 253 -20.08 -21.02 24.22
CA GLY A 253 -19.90 -20.50 25.57
C GLY A 253 -20.88 -19.38 25.99
N LYS A 254 -20.95 -19.07 27.29
CA LYS A 254 -21.73 -17.94 27.83
C LYS A 254 -21.42 -16.64 27.07
N LYS A 255 -22.45 -16.00 26.49
CA LYS A 255 -22.39 -14.70 25.77
C LYS A 255 -22.02 -13.54 26.70
N GLY A 256 -20.77 -13.49 27.14
CA GLY A 256 -20.21 -12.44 27.96
C GLY A 256 -19.33 -11.48 27.16
N SER A 257 -19.25 -10.22 27.60
CA SER A 257 -18.29 -9.24 27.06
C SER A 257 -16.84 -9.77 27.06
N LYS A 258 -16.50 -10.69 27.98
CA LYS A 258 -15.20 -11.36 28.06
C LYS A 258 -14.92 -12.25 26.84
N ASN A 259 -15.88 -13.06 26.40
CA ASN A 259 -15.72 -13.98 25.27
C ASN A 259 -15.69 -13.22 23.94
N LYS A 260 -16.55 -12.20 23.77
CA LYS A 260 -16.49 -11.30 22.62
C LYS A 260 -15.10 -10.68 22.44
N LYS A 261 -14.50 -10.17 23.52
CA LYS A 261 -13.15 -9.58 23.49
C LYS A 261 -12.03 -10.59 23.29
N LYS A 262 -12.24 -11.88 23.59
CA LYS A 262 -11.26 -12.93 23.28
C LYS A 262 -11.33 -13.31 21.80
N LEU A 263 -12.54 -13.48 21.27
CA LEU A 263 -12.80 -13.70 19.84
C LEU A 263 -12.21 -12.58 18.98
N GLU A 264 -12.46 -11.31 19.34
CA GLU A 264 -11.89 -10.15 18.64
C GLU A 264 -10.35 -10.19 18.59
N LYS A 265 -9.69 -10.68 19.63
CA LYS A 265 -8.22 -10.83 19.64
C LYS A 265 -7.75 -12.01 18.79
N ALA A 266 -8.40 -13.16 18.92
CA ALA A 266 -8.08 -14.34 18.11
C ALA A 266 -8.23 -14.03 16.62
N MET A 267 -9.31 -13.35 16.23
CA MET A 267 -9.49 -12.85 14.86
C MET A 267 -8.39 -11.87 14.44
N LYS A 268 -7.93 -10.97 15.33
CA LYS A 268 -6.82 -10.05 15.01
C LYS A 268 -5.50 -10.78 14.76
N VAL A 269 -5.16 -11.77 15.59
CA VAL A 269 -3.95 -12.60 15.40
C VAL A 269 -4.06 -13.38 14.08
N LEU A 270 -5.21 -13.99 13.80
CA LEU A 270 -5.47 -14.68 12.55
C LEU A 270 -5.34 -13.75 11.33
N LYS A 271 -5.88 -12.53 11.40
CA LYS A 271 -5.71 -11.52 10.35
C LYS A 271 -4.23 -11.14 10.15
N LYS A 272 -3.45 -10.98 11.24
CA LYS A 272 -2.00 -10.72 11.15
C LYS A 272 -1.27 -11.88 10.46
N GLN A 273 -1.57 -13.14 10.80
CA GLN A 273 -0.94 -14.29 10.15
C GLN A 273 -1.38 -14.49 8.69
N LYS A 274 -2.66 -14.31 8.36
CA LYS A 274 -3.16 -14.36 6.97
C LYS A 274 -2.48 -13.30 6.09
N LYS A 275 -2.24 -12.11 6.65
CA LYS A 275 -1.51 -11.04 5.95
C LYS A 275 -0.04 -11.40 5.68
N LYS A 276 0.66 -12.05 6.63
CA LYS A 276 2.02 -12.60 6.41
C LYS A 276 2.09 -13.68 5.32
N LYS A 277 0.97 -14.38 5.04
CA LYS A 277 0.90 -15.45 4.04
C LYS A 277 0.51 -14.98 2.64
N LYS A 278 -0.05 -13.78 2.48
CA LYS A 278 -0.34 -13.28 1.13
C LYS A 278 1.00 -13.19 0.40
N PRO A 279 1.19 -13.84 -0.75
CA PRO A 279 2.38 -13.62 -1.55
C PRO A 279 2.42 -12.12 -1.81
N GLU A 280 3.47 -11.46 -1.32
CA GLU A 280 3.66 -10.03 -1.56
C GLU A 280 3.70 -9.87 -3.08
N VAL A 281 2.63 -9.31 -3.63
CA VAL A 281 2.62 -8.91 -5.04
C VAL A 281 3.56 -7.71 -5.06
N PHE A 282 4.84 -7.99 -5.29
CA PHE A 282 5.84 -6.97 -5.55
C PHE A 282 5.44 -6.33 -6.88
N ASN A 283 4.55 -5.34 -6.83
CA ASN A 283 4.67 -4.23 -7.76
C ASN A 283 6.05 -3.65 -7.46
N PHE A 284 7.07 -4.17 -8.15
CA PHE A 284 8.46 -3.81 -7.90
C PHE A 284 8.54 -2.29 -7.91
N SER A 285 8.72 -1.71 -6.72
CA SER A 285 9.12 -0.31 -6.61
C SER A 285 10.31 -0.14 -7.53
N ALA A 286 10.34 0.94 -8.32
CA ALA A 286 11.43 1.17 -9.26
C ALA A 286 12.82 1.09 -8.58
N ILE A 287 12.87 1.33 -7.26
CA ILE A 287 14.05 1.18 -6.41
C ILE A 287 14.65 -0.23 -6.45
N HIS A 288 13.83 -1.29 -6.52
CA HIS A 288 14.29 -2.70 -6.56
C HIS A 288 14.94 -3.09 -7.89
N LEU A 289 14.69 -2.32 -8.95
CA LEU A 289 15.17 -2.60 -10.31
C LEU A 289 16.48 -1.87 -10.64
N ILE A 290 17.07 -1.15 -9.68
CA ILE A 290 18.32 -0.41 -9.85
C ILE A 290 19.50 -1.39 -9.84
N HIS A 291 20.40 -1.24 -10.82
CA HIS A 291 21.68 -1.94 -10.84
C HIS A 291 22.66 -1.21 -9.93
N ASP A 292 23.39 -1.96 -9.10
CA ASP A 292 24.36 -1.42 -8.14
C ASP A 292 23.80 -0.25 -7.29
N PRO A 293 22.83 -0.54 -6.41
CA PRO A 293 22.22 0.47 -5.55
C PRO A 293 23.24 1.14 -4.61
N GLN A 294 24.35 0.45 -4.27
CA GLN A 294 25.42 0.98 -3.41
C GLN A 294 26.17 2.13 -4.09
N ASP A 295 26.73 1.92 -5.28
CA ASP A 295 27.43 2.98 -6.02
C ASP A 295 26.49 4.14 -6.37
N PHE A 296 25.23 3.83 -6.71
CA PHE A 296 24.22 4.85 -6.93
C PHE A 296 23.99 5.75 -5.71
N ALA A 297 23.83 5.15 -4.52
CA ALA A 297 23.64 5.88 -3.27
C ALA A 297 24.87 6.72 -2.88
N GLU A 298 26.08 6.19 -3.07
CA GLU A 298 27.32 6.93 -2.80
C GLU A 298 27.50 8.15 -3.71
N LYS A 299 27.21 8.00 -5.01
CA LYS A 299 27.24 9.11 -5.96
C LYS A 299 26.19 10.17 -5.61
N LEU A 300 24.98 9.76 -5.22
CA LEU A 300 23.93 10.68 -4.77
C LEU A 300 24.35 11.43 -3.51
N LEU A 301 25.02 10.78 -2.55
CA LEU A 301 25.53 11.43 -1.35
C LEU A 301 26.59 12.49 -1.68
N LYS A 302 27.56 12.18 -2.55
CA LYS A 302 28.57 13.14 -3.03
C LYS A 302 27.92 14.36 -3.71
N GLN A 303 26.87 14.12 -4.51
CA GLN A 303 26.09 15.21 -5.11
C GLN A 303 25.35 16.02 -4.05
N LEU A 304 24.75 15.39 -3.03
CA LEU A 304 24.03 16.04 -1.94
C LEU A 304 24.95 16.96 -1.12
N GLU A 305 26.17 16.52 -0.80
CA GLU A 305 27.17 17.30 -0.07
C GLU A 305 27.60 18.55 -0.83
N SER A 306 27.78 18.44 -2.15
CA SER A 306 28.17 19.55 -3.03
C SER A 306 26.98 20.40 -3.54
N CYS A 307 25.75 19.98 -3.24
CA CYS A 307 24.53 20.57 -3.79
C CYS A 307 24.32 22.01 -3.32
N LYS A 308 24.25 22.96 -4.26
CA LYS A 308 23.90 24.37 -4.01
C LYS A 308 22.42 24.69 -4.27
N GLU A 309 21.61 23.68 -4.56
CA GLU A 309 20.19 23.84 -4.87
C GLU A 309 19.35 24.22 -3.64
N ARG A 310 18.09 24.59 -3.91
CA ARG A 310 17.08 24.86 -2.87
C ARG A 310 16.97 23.67 -1.90
N PHE A 311 16.69 23.97 -0.64
CA PHE A 311 16.59 22.97 0.43
C PHE A 311 15.56 21.85 0.11
N GLU A 312 14.49 22.16 -0.61
CA GLU A 312 13.49 21.18 -1.05
C GLU A 312 14.10 20.08 -1.94
N VAL A 313 15.04 20.42 -2.83
CA VAL A 313 15.76 19.44 -3.66
C VAL A 313 16.69 18.59 -2.81
N LYS A 314 17.36 19.18 -1.81
CA LYS A 314 18.17 18.44 -0.84
C LYS A 314 17.33 17.45 -0.03
N MET A 315 16.13 17.84 0.37
CA MET A 315 15.17 16.96 1.05
C MET A 315 14.76 15.78 0.17
N MET A 316 14.49 16.00 -1.11
CA MET A 316 14.19 14.93 -2.05
C MET A 316 15.36 13.95 -2.23
N LEU A 317 16.59 14.46 -2.31
CA LEU A 317 17.80 13.63 -2.36
C LEU A 317 17.98 12.81 -1.07
N MET A 318 17.83 13.42 0.10
CA MET A 318 17.91 12.71 1.38
C MET A 318 16.87 11.61 1.51
N ASN A 319 15.64 11.86 1.06
CA ASN A 319 14.57 10.86 1.04
C ASN A 319 14.90 9.68 0.11
N LEU A 320 15.45 9.96 -1.08
CA LEU A 320 15.82 8.88 -2.01
C LEU A 320 16.96 8.03 -1.43
N ILE A 321 17.99 8.68 -0.87
CA ILE A 321 19.11 7.99 -0.23
C ILE A 321 18.61 7.16 0.96
N SER A 322 17.75 7.69 1.82
CA SER A 322 17.24 6.94 2.98
C SER A 322 16.42 5.71 2.57
N ARG A 323 15.65 5.79 1.49
CA ARG A 323 14.93 4.64 0.94
C ARG A 323 15.87 3.61 0.34
N LEU A 324 16.88 4.03 -0.43
CA LEU A 324 17.88 3.13 -0.99
C LEU A 324 18.61 2.35 0.11
N VAL A 325 19.07 3.06 1.14
CA VAL A 325 19.77 2.46 2.29
C VAL A 325 18.86 1.51 3.06
N GLY A 326 17.61 1.90 3.32
CA GLY A 326 16.67 1.08 4.09
C GLY A 326 16.20 -0.19 3.34
N ILE A 327 16.03 -0.10 2.02
CA ILE A 327 15.51 -1.21 1.19
C ILE A 327 16.62 -2.21 0.85
N HIS A 328 17.77 -1.72 0.40
CA HIS A 328 18.89 -2.57 -0.04
C HIS A 328 19.92 -2.82 1.06
N GLU A 329 19.66 -2.34 2.29
CA GLU A 329 20.54 -2.47 3.46
C GLU A 329 21.99 -2.01 3.19
N LEU A 330 22.12 -0.84 2.57
CA LEU A 330 23.38 -0.31 2.06
C LEU A 330 24.30 0.26 3.14
N PHE A 331 25.62 0.13 2.96
CA PHE A 331 26.61 0.69 3.88
C PHE A 331 26.97 2.13 3.48
N LEU A 332 26.27 3.11 4.06
CA LEU A 332 26.51 4.54 3.77
C LEU A 332 26.71 5.37 5.06
N PHE A 333 27.83 5.13 5.75
CA PHE A 333 28.09 5.69 7.09
C PHE A 333 28.14 7.23 7.15
N ASN A 334 28.61 7.88 6.09
CA ASN A 334 28.69 9.35 6.03
C ASN A 334 27.33 10.05 5.96
N PHE A 335 26.26 9.31 5.63
CA PHE A 335 24.90 9.85 5.60
C PHE A 335 24.42 10.27 6.99
N TYR A 336 24.72 9.50 8.04
CA TYR A 336 24.21 9.79 9.39
C TYR A 336 24.80 11.09 9.97
N PRO A 337 26.13 11.33 9.94
CA PRO A 337 26.70 12.62 10.35
C PRO A 337 26.18 13.80 9.51
N PHE A 338 25.91 13.58 8.22
CA PHE A 338 25.31 14.62 7.37
C PHE A 338 23.91 14.99 7.84
N VAL A 339 23.06 14.00 8.10
CA VAL A 339 21.69 14.20 8.59
C VAL A 339 21.67 14.83 9.99
N GLN A 340 22.59 14.43 10.88
CA GLN A 340 22.71 14.98 12.24
C GLN A 340 22.80 16.52 12.26
N ARG A 341 23.45 17.14 11.26
CA ARG A 341 23.57 18.61 11.16
C ARG A 341 22.22 19.32 11.05
N PHE A 342 21.19 18.64 10.54
CA PHE A 342 19.86 19.19 10.35
C PHE A 342 18.87 18.77 11.46
N LEU A 343 19.30 17.99 12.46
CA LEU A 343 18.45 17.50 13.55
C LEU A 343 18.29 18.53 14.67
N GLN A 344 17.76 19.70 14.32
CA GLN A 344 17.43 20.78 15.26
C GLN A 344 15.91 21.04 15.24
N PRO A 345 15.23 21.23 16.38
CA PRO A 345 13.78 21.42 16.41
C PRO A 345 13.27 22.60 15.58
N HIS A 346 14.10 23.64 15.41
CA HIS A 346 13.78 24.84 14.65
C HIS A 346 13.97 24.67 13.13
N GLN A 347 14.57 23.57 12.69
CA GLN A 347 14.82 23.30 11.28
C GLN A 347 13.51 23.07 10.52
N ARG A 348 13.39 23.65 9.31
CA ARG A 348 12.22 23.46 8.45
C ARG A 348 12.03 21.98 8.11
N GLU A 349 10.81 21.48 8.31
CA GLU A 349 10.41 20.10 8.00
C GLU A 349 11.27 19.02 8.67
N VAL A 350 11.76 19.29 9.89
CA VAL A 350 12.63 18.37 10.62
C VAL A 350 11.99 17.00 10.89
N THR A 351 10.66 16.93 10.95
CA THR A 351 9.91 15.66 11.07
C THR A 351 10.19 14.71 9.89
N LYS A 352 10.34 15.25 8.68
CA LYS A 352 10.74 14.48 7.49
C LYS A 352 12.20 14.04 7.56
N ILE A 353 13.08 14.89 8.10
CA ILE A 353 14.50 14.54 8.27
C ILE A 353 14.66 13.39 9.28
N LEU A 354 13.90 13.43 10.39
CA LEU A 354 13.82 12.32 11.35
C LEU A 354 13.28 11.04 10.70
N LEU A 355 12.33 11.17 9.77
CA LEU A 355 11.85 10.03 8.98
C LEU A 355 12.96 9.43 8.14
N PHE A 356 13.74 10.25 7.44
CA PHE A 356 14.84 9.77 6.59
C PHE A 356 15.91 9.08 7.43
N ALA A 357 16.23 9.62 8.60
CA ALA A 357 17.12 8.98 9.58
C ALA A 357 16.60 7.59 10.01
N ALA A 358 15.31 7.49 10.34
CA ALA A 358 14.69 6.24 10.75
C ALA A 358 14.61 5.22 9.59
N GLN A 359 14.32 5.66 8.36
CA GLN A 359 14.29 4.80 7.17
C GLN A 359 15.67 4.25 6.81
N ALA A 360 16.73 5.06 6.93
CA ALA A 360 18.10 4.66 6.62
C ALA A 360 18.74 3.78 7.71
N SER A 361 18.09 3.55 8.85
CA SER A 361 18.63 2.73 9.93
C SER A 361 18.26 1.27 9.69
N HIS A 362 19.23 0.36 9.60
CA HIS A 362 18.99 -1.08 9.49
C HIS A 362 19.93 -1.88 10.40
N HIS A 363 19.68 -3.18 10.52
CA HIS A 363 20.35 -4.05 11.49
C HIS A 363 21.86 -4.27 11.20
N LEU A 364 22.31 -4.08 9.95
CA LEU A 364 23.72 -4.23 9.54
C LEU A 364 24.56 -2.95 9.73
N VAL A 365 23.98 -1.84 10.14
CA VAL A 365 24.75 -0.61 10.41
C VAL A 365 25.44 -0.73 11.78
N PRO A 366 26.74 -0.40 11.89
CA PRO A 366 27.43 -0.39 13.17
C PRO A 366 26.64 0.42 14.23
N PRO A 367 26.37 -0.15 15.41
CA PRO A 367 25.48 0.46 16.40
C PRO A 367 26.01 1.79 16.94
N GLU A 368 27.33 2.00 16.98
CA GLU A 368 27.97 3.24 17.44
C GLU A 368 27.52 4.48 16.64
N ILE A 369 27.35 4.32 15.32
CA ILE A 369 26.95 5.40 14.41
C ILE A 369 25.50 5.81 14.70
N ILE A 370 24.62 4.82 14.83
CA ILE A 370 23.20 5.05 15.15
C ILE A 370 23.03 5.52 16.60
N GLN A 371 23.88 5.09 17.52
CA GLN A 371 23.88 5.57 18.90
C GLN A 371 24.18 7.07 18.96
N SER A 372 25.17 7.56 18.23
CA SER A 372 25.45 9.00 18.11
C SER A 372 24.25 9.78 17.57
N LEU A 373 23.54 9.22 16.59
CA LEU A 373 22.29 9.78 16.06
C LEU A 373 21.18 9.83 17.11
N LEU A 374 20.98 8.76 17.87
CA LEU A 374 19.98 8.68 18.95
C LEU A 374 20.26 9.69 20.06
N VAL A 375 21.52 9.81 20.49
CA VAL A 375 21.95 10.79 21.50
C VAL A 375 21.71 12.21 21.00
N THR A 376 21.99 12.49 19.72
CA THR A 376 21.70 13.81 19.11
C THR A 376 20.21 14.13 19.13
N VAL A 377 19.34 13.17 18.77
CA VAL A 377 17.88 13.35 18.83
C VAL A 377 17.41 13.57 20.28
N ALA A 378 17.92 12.78 21.23
CA ALA A 378 17.56 12.93 22.64
C ALA A 378 17.94 14.32 23.18
N ASN A 379 19.19 14.75 22.96
CA ASN A 379 19.71 16.02 23.45
C ASN A 379 19.05 17.24 22.80
N ASN A 380 18.60 17.15 21.55
CA ASN A 380 18.01 18.28 20.84
C ASN A 380 16.48 18.33 20.98
N PHE A 381 15.78 17.18 21.04
CA PHE A 381 14.30 17.12 21.03
C PHE A 381 13.71 16.79 22.40
N VAL A 382 14.31 15.88 23.16
CA VAL A 382 13.78 15.38 24.45
C VAL A 382 14.40 16.18 25.59
N THR A 383 14.17 17.50 25.58
CA THR A 383 14.59 18.41 26.64
C THR A 383 13.39 19.16 27.19
N ASP A 384 13.45 19.55 28.46
CA ASP A 384 12.38 20.30 29.13
C ASP A 384 12.18 21.71 28.53
N LYS A 385 13.13 22.20 27.72
CA LYS A 385 13.03 23.48 27.00
C LYS A 385 12.06 23.42 25.82
N ASN A 386 11.84 22.22 25.28
CA ASN A 386 11.02 22.01 24.09
C ASN A 386 9.54 21.85 24.44
N SER A 387 8.67 22.07 23.45
CA SER A 387 7.24 21.81 23.62
C SER A 387 6.97 20.31 23.74
N GLY A 388 5.87 19.94 24.39
CA GLY A 388 5.44 18.54 24.50
C GLY A 388 5.27 17.85 23.14
N GLU A 389 4.95 18.60 22.08
CA GLU A 389 4.87 18.09 20.71
C GLU A 389 6.25 17.71 20.15
N VAL A 390 7.25 18.59 20.30
CA VAL A 390 8.64 18.34 19.87
C VAL A 390 9.23 17.14 20.62
N MET A 391 8.97 17.04 21.94
CA MET A 391 9.38 15.87 22.73
C MET A 391 8.71 14.58 22.26
N THR A 392 7.41 14.65 21.92
CA THR A 392 6.66 13.50 21.39
C THR A 392 7.25 13.01 20.07
N VAL A 393 7.53 13.94 19.15
CA VAL A 393 8.18 13.66 17.85
C VAL A 393 9.57 13.03 18.07
N GLY A 394 10.36 13.56 18.99
CA GLY A 394 11.68 13.01 19.33
C GLY A 394 11.62 11.58 19.84
N ILE A 395 10.73 11.28 20.80
CA ILE A 395 10.58 9.92 21.35
C ILE A 395 10.03 8.96 20.29
N ASN A 396 9.06 9.40 19.46
CA ASN A 396 8.54 8.58 18.37
C ASN A 396 9.63 8.25 17.33
N ALA A 397 10.46 9.23 16.94
CA ALA A 397 11.58 9.02 16.03
C ALA A 397 12.60 8.03 16.60
N ILE A 398 12.98 8.17 17.88
CA ILE A 398 13.87 7.23 18.58
C ILE A 398 13.27 5.82 18.59
N LYS A 399 11.97 5.69 18.85
CA LYS A 399 11.26 4.40 18.80
C LYS A 399 11.30 3.77 17.40
N GLU A 400 11.15 4.55 16.33
CA GLU A 400 11.22 4.02 14.95
C GLU A 400 12.64 3.66 14.51
N ILE A 401 13.67 4.39 14.96
CA ILE A 401 15.09 4.07 14.73
C ILE A 401 15.45 2.77 15.47
N THR A 402 15.12 2.69 16.77
CA THR A 402 15.43 1.52 17.61
C THR A 402 14.63 0.27 17.25
N ALA A 403 13.47 0.42 16.61
CA ALA A 403 12.73 -0.71 16.08
C ALA A 403 13.47 -1.44 14.94
N ARG A 404 14.38 -0.75 14.24
CA ARG A 404 15.20 -1.32 13.15
C ARG A 404 16.61 -1.70 13.59
N CYS A 405 17.22 -0.86 14.43
CA CYS A 405 18.51 -1.16 15.04
C CYS A 405 18.37 -1.14 16.58
N PRO A 406 17.95 -2.25 17.21
CA PRO A 406 17.75 -2.32 18.65
C PRO A 406 19.04 -2.16 19.45
N LEU A 407 20.18 -2.61 18.89
CA LEU A 407 21.50 -2.56 19.50
C LEU A 407 22.02 -1.13 19.74
N ALA A 408 21.53 -0.14 18.99
CA ALA A 408 22.00 1.24 19.09
C ALA A 408 21.54 1.95 20.38
N MET A 409 20.54 1.41 21.08
CA MET A 409 20.03 2.00 22.31
C MET A 409 20.84 1.54 23.51
N THR A 410 21.46 2.47 24.24
CA THR A 410 22.11 2.17 25.52
C THR A 410 21.08 1.99 26.64
N GLU A 411 21.41 1.19 27.65
CA GLU A 411 20.55 1.02 28.83
C GLU A 411 20.26 2.36 29.53
N GLU A 412 21.26 3.23 29.69
CA GLU A 412 21.11 4.54 30.34
C GLU A 412 20.08 5.43 29.63
N LEU A 413 20.22 5.60 28.32
CA LEU A 413 19.29 6.39 27.51
C LEU A 413 17.87 5.78 27.53
N LEU A 414 17.74 4.46 27.46
CA LEU A 414 16.43 3.81 27.52
C LEU A 414 15.75 4.04 28.88
N GLN A 415 16.53 3.94 29.97
CA GLN A 415 16.02 4.16 31.31
C GLN A 415 15.57 5.60 31.51
N ASP A 416 16.30 6.58 30.99
CA ASP A 416 15.94 7.99 30.99
C ASP A 416 14.63 8.25 30.22
N LEU A 417 14.56 7.80 28.97
CA LEU A 417 13.36 7.93 28.14
C LEU A 417 12.13 7.22 28.74
N ALA A 418 12.34 6.11 29.46
CA ALA A 418 11.26 5.38 30.13
C ALA A 418 10.66 6.16 31.32
N GLN A 419 11.38 7.13 31.91
CA GLN A 419 10.87 7.96 33.01
C GLN A 419 9.70 8.85 32.56
N TYR A 420 9.66 9.24 31.27
CA TYR A 420 8.57 10.01 30.68
C TYR A 420 7.20 9.30 30.69
N LYS A 421 7.12 8.02 31.10
CA LYS A 421 5.86 7.29 31.32
C LYS A 421 4.93 7.96 32.34
N THR A 422 5.45 8.82 33.23
CA THR A 422 4.66 9.60 34.20
C THR A 422 4.66 11.10 33.90
N HIS A 423 5.06 11.51 32.71
CA HIS A 423 5.11 12.92 32.30
C HIS A 423 3.72 13.58 32.32
N LYS A 424 3.67 14.90 32.56
CA LYS A 424 2.40 15.67 32.64
C LYS A 424 1.65 15.67 31.31
N ASP A 425 2.37 15.77 30.20
CA ASP A 425 1.79 15.75 28.86
C ASP A 425 1.42 14.31 28.43
N LYS A 426 0.17 14.13 28.00
CA LYS A 426 -0.35 12.82 27.59
C LYS A 426 0.35 12.31 26.34
N ASN A 427 0.76 13.18 25.42
CA ASN A 427 1.42 12.76 24.18
C ASN A 427 2.79 12.14 24.47
N VAL A 428 3.64 12.87 25.18
CA VAL A 428 4.95 12.40 25.68
C VAL A 428 4.81 11.11 26.50
N MET A 429 3.83 11.07 27.40
CA MET A 429 3.52 9.88 28.21
C MET A 429 3.19 8.65 27.35
N MET A 430 2.43 8.82 26.27
CA MET A 430 2.04 7.73 25.40
C MET A 430 3.21 7.27 24.51
N SER A 431 4.02 8.19 23.98
CA SER A 431 5.25 7.85 23.24
C SER A 431 6.26 7.10 24.09
N ALA A 432 6.45 7.49 25.36
CA ALA A 432 7.30 6.73 26.28
C ALA A 432 6.75 5.31 26.53
N ARG A 433 5.42 5.15 26.58
CA ARG A 433 4.79 3.83 26.75
C ARG A 433 4.95 2.92 25.54
N THR A 434 4.89 3.48 24.32
CA THR A 434 5.11 2.70 23.10
C THR A 434 6.57 2.25 22.98
N LEU A 435 7.53 3.11 23.33
CA LEU A 435 8.95 2.73 23.44
C LEU A 435 9.18 1.61 24.46
N ILE A 436 8.60 1.72 25.67
CA ILE A 436 8.67 0.65 26.67
C ILE A 436 8.05 -0.65 26.13
N HIS A 437 6.95 -0.56 25.38
CA HIS A 437 6.32 -1.75 24.82
C HIS A 437 7.21 -2.44 23.78
N LEU A 438 7.90 -1.68 22.94
CA LEU A 438 8.88 -2.19 21.97
C LEU A 438 10.02 -2.95 22.65
N PHE A 439 10.61 -2.39 23.71
CA PHE A 439 11.68 -3.09 24.43
C PHE A 439 11.19 -4.28 25.26
N ARG A 440 9.89 -4.36 25.61
CA ARG A 440 9.32 -5.61 26.17
C ARG A 440 9.24 -6.75 25.17
N THR A 441 9.21 -6.45 23.88
CA THR A 441 9.20 -7.47 22.82
C THR A 441 10.58 -7.79 22.30
N LEU A 442 11.54 -6.85 22.39
CA LEU A 442 12.91 -7.03 21.87
C LEU A 442 13.88 -7.55 22.94
N ASN A 443 13.99 -6.85 24.07
CA ASN A 443 14.84 -7.25 25.19
C ASN A 443 14.33 -6.63 26.50
N PRO A 444 13.50 -7.36 27.27
CA PRO A 444 12.98 -6.87 28.54
C PRO A 444 14.05 -6.60 29.61
N GLN A 445 15.25 -7.16 29.48
CA GLN A 445 16.28 -7.05 30.52
C GLN A 445 16.83 -5.63 30.64
N MET A 446 16.94 -4.91 29.51
CA MET A 446 17.36 -3.50 29.47
C MET A 446 16.38 -2.55 30.18
N LEU A 447 15.14 -2.98 30.40
CA LEU A 447 14.17 -2.20 31.15
C LEU A 447 14.33 -2.45 32.65
N GLN A 448 14.23 -1.39 33.46
CA GLN A 448 14.13 -1.51 34.91
C GLN A 448 12.94 -2.44 35.30
N LYS A 449 13.06 -3.19 36.41
CA LYS A 449 12.07 -4.19 36.86
C LYS A 449 10.62 -3.67 36.84
N LYS A 450 10.38 -2.41 37.21
CA LYS A 450 9.06 -1.73 37.19
C LYS A 450 8.41 -1.61 35.80
N PHE A 451 9.19 -1.72 34.73
CA PHE A 451 8.75 -1.55 33.36
C PHE A 451 8.70 -2.84 32.54
N ARG A 452 9.28 -3.96 33.00
CA ARG A 452 9.32 -5.23 32.24
C ARG A 452 7.94 -5.83 31.94
N GLY A 453 6.96 -5.59 32.79
CA GLY A 453 5.64 -6.22 32.65
C GLY A 453 5.63 -7.63 33.25
N LYS A 454 4.61 -8.42 32.92
CA LYS A 454 4.56 -9.83 33.34
C LYS A 454 5.44 -10.65 32.38
N PRO A 455 6.31 -11.55 32.89
CA PRO A 455 7.07 -12.43 32.04
C PRO A 455 6.12 -13.35 31.27
N THR A 456 6.29 -13.39 29.97
CA THR A 456 5.63 -14.27 29.01
C THR A 456 6.70 -15.10 28.32
N GLU A 457 6.39 -16.29 27.81
CA GLU A 457 7.38 -17.13 27.12
C GLU A 457 8.09 -16.37 25.99
N ALA A 458 7.32 -15.62 25.20
CA ALA A 458 7.85 -14.75 24.15
C ALA A 458 8.81 -13.67 24.68
N SER A 459 8.56 -13.12 25.88
CA SER A 459 9.45 -12.13 26.49
C SER A 459 10.73 -12.74 27.07
N ILE A 460 10.70 -14.03 27.41
CA ILE A 460 11.87 -14.76 27.91
C ILE A 460 12.76 -15.16 26.74
N GLU A 461 12.16 -15.54 25.61
CA GLU A 461 12.85 -15.85 24.34
C GLU A 461 13.37 -14.62 23.61
N ALA A 462 12.84 -13.43 23.93
CA ALA A 462 13.22 -12.17 23.30
C ALA A 462 14.68 -11.80 23.65
N ARG A 463 15.58 -12.04 22.68
CA ARG A 463 16.97 -11.58 22.68
C ARG A 463 17.16 -10.65 21.49
N ILE A 464 17.87 -9.54 21.70
CA ILE A 464 18.37 -8.71 20.60
C ILE A 464 19.53 -9.47 19.96
N GLN A 465 19.45 -9.70 18.65
CA GLN A 465 20.55 -10.25 17.85
C GLN A 465 21.78 -9.37 18.01
N GLU A 466 22.94 -9.99 18.18
CA GLU A 466 24.21 -9.28 18.16
C GLU A 466 24.54 -8.77 16.75
N TYR A 467 25.47 -7.83 16.66
CA TYR A 467 25.83 -7.24 15.38
C TYR A 467 26.36 -8.31 14.42
N GLY A 468 25.65 -8.57 13.33
CA GLY A 468 25.98 -9.61 12.35
C GLY A 468 25.45 -11.02 12.68
N GLU A 469 24.71 -11.20 13.78
CA GLU A 469 24.07 -12.49 14.10
C GLU A 469 22.82 -12.71 13.22
N LEU A 470 22.87 -13.74 12.37
CA LEU A 470 21.72 -14.17 11.57
C LEU A 470 20.85 -15.12 12.39
N ASP A 471 19.54 -14.87 12.49
CA ASP A 471 18.56 -15.78 13.13
C ASP A 471 18.21 -16.95 12.19
N ALA A 472 19.21 -17.76 11.86
CA ALA A 472 19.05 -19.02 11.15
C ALA A 472 18.76 -20.13 12.17
N LYS A 473 17.47 -20.39 12.42
CA LYS A 473 17.06 -21.50 13.30
C LYS A 473 17.13 -22.82 12.53
N ASP A 474 17.87 -23.79 13.06
CA ASP A 474 17.95 -25.16 12.52
C ASP A 474 16.65 -25.97 12.72
N TYR A 475 15.65 -25.38 13.36
CA TYR A 475 14.38 -26.00 13.70
C TYR A 475 13.20 -25.10 13.32
N ILE A 476 12.07 -25.72 13.04
CA ILE A 476 10.81 -25.00 12.82
C ILE A 476 10.30 -24.52 14.19
N PRO A 477 10.17 -23.20 14.44
CA PRO A 477 9.67 -22.71 15.72
C PRO A 477 8.28 -23.30 16.01
N GLY A 478 8.02 -23.79 17.22
CA GLY A 478 6.74 -24.42 17.56
C GLY A 478 6.65 -25.91 17.20
N ALA A 479 7.68 -26.51 16.58
CA ALA A 479 7.73 -27.95 16.32
C ALA A 479 7.80 -28.79 17.60
N GLU A 480 8.21 -28.21 18.74
CA GLU A 480 8.22 -28.87 20.06
C GLU A 480 6.87 -29.44 20.49
N VAL A 481 5.78 -28.95 19.89
CA VAL A 481 4.39 -29.37 20.17
C VAL A 481 4.08 -30.76 19.62
N LEU A 482 4.83 -31.22 18.63
CA LEU A 482 4.63 -32.52 18.03
C LEU A 482 5.30 -33.62 18.87
N GLU A 483 4.77 -34.83 18.76
CA GLU A 483 5.36 -36.01 19.37
C GLU A 483 6.39 -36.64 18.42
N LEU A 484 7.49 -37.14 19.00
CA LEU A 484 8.47 -37.98 18.28
C LEU A 484 7.80 -39.33 18.03
N GLU A 485 7.73 -39.78 16.78
CA GLU A 485 7.31 -41.14 16.46
C GLU A 485 8.29 -42.11 17.13
N LYS A 486 7.82 -42.84 18.15
CA LYS A 486 8.56 -44.00 18.66
C LYS A 486 8.47 -45.06 17.56
N GLY A 487 9.60 -45.44 16.98
CA GLY A 487 9.65 -46.53 16.01
C GLY A 487 8.98 -47.78 16.57
N GLU A 488 8.11 -48.38 15.76
CA GLU A 488 7.52 -49.70 15.98
C GLU A 488 8.63 -50.70 16.26
N ASN A 489 8.76 -51.14 17.53
CA ASN A 489 9.36 -52.41 17.96
C ASN A 489 9.47 -52.44 19.49
N THR A 490 8.41 -52.89 20.16
CA THR A 490 8.56 -53.79 21.31
C THR A 490 7.28 -54.61 21.41
N GLU A 491 7.40 -55.85 20.96
CA GLU A 491 6.45 -56.94 21.05
C GLU A 491 6.15 -57.32 22.53
N ASP A 492 4.96 -57.88 22.73
CA ASP A 492 4.63 -58.95 23.69
C ASP A 492 4.36 -58.64 25.19
N ASP A 493 3.07 -58.79 25.55
CA ASP A 493 2.52 -59.81 26.47
C ASP A 493 1.65 -59.38 27.69
N GLU A 494 0.52 -60.10 27.77
CA GLU A 494 -0.29 -60.57 28.92
C GLU A 494 -1.39 -59.69 29.58
N ASP A 495 -2.64 -60.02 29.17
CA ASP A 495 -3.76 -60.54 29.99
C ASP A 495 -4.49 -59.71 31.06
N GLY A 496 -5.82 -59.70 30.96
CA GLY A 496 -6.70 -59.30 32.06
C GLY A 496 -8.16 -58.96 31.71
N TRP A 497 -8.85 -59.78 30.91
CA TRP A 497 -10.33 -59.75 30.85
C TRP A 497 -10.87 -60.86 31.74
N GLU A 498 -11.66 -60.56 32.79
CA GLU A 498 -12.73 -61.45 33.24
C GLU A 498 -13.75 -60.83 34.23
N SER A 499 -15.02 -61.01 33.86
CA SER A 499 -16.18 -61.44 34.67
C SER A 499 -17.07 -60.46 35.46
N ALA A 500 -18.35 -60.51 35.06
CA ALA A 500 -19.54 -59.90 35.64
C ALA A 500 -20.16 -60.74 36.78
N SER A 501 -20.91 -60.14 37.71
CA SER A 501 -22.24 -60.61 38.19
C SER A 501 -22.86 -59.73 39.30
N LEU A 502 -23.99 -59.11 38.93
CA LEU A 502 -25.31 -58.98 39.59
C LEU A 502 -25.45 -59.08 41.14
N SER A 503 -26.05 -58.05 41.75
CA SER A 503 -27.31 -58.16 42.52
C SER A 503 -27.95 -56.77 42.77
N GLU A 504 -29.28 -56.77 42.73
CA GLU A 504 -30.24 -55.67 42.55
C GLU A 504 -30.48 -54.80 43.80
N GLU A 505 -30.84 -53.52 43.63
CA GLU A 505 -32.17 -52.93 43.96
C GLU A 505 -32.14 -51.39 44.08
N GLU A 506 -33.14 -50.78 43.41
CA GLU A 506 -33.81 -49.49 43.69
C GLU A 506 -33.25 -48.14 43.13
N GLU A 507 -33.83 -47.80 41.97
CA GLU A 507 -34.25 -46.50 41.40
C GLU A 507 -33.96 -45.18 42.16
N GLU A 508 -33.19 -44.25 41.56
CA GLU A 508 -33.64 -42.85 41.35
C GLU A 508 -32.74 -42.03 40.38
N ASP A 509 -33.37 -41.59 39.29
CA ASP A 509 -33.20 -40.35 38.52
C ASP A 509 -31.91 -40.06 37.71
N GLY A 510 -32.09 -39.96 36.37
CA GLY A 510 -31.06 -39.84 35.34
C GLY A 510 -30.15 -38.60 35.42
N GLU A 511 -28.86 -38.86 35.66
CA GLU A 511 -27.76 -37.90 35.54
C GLU A 511 -27.14 -37.95 34.12
N TRP A 512 -27.02 -36.78 33.48
CA TRP A 512 -26.44 -36.65 32.15
C TRP A 512 -24.91 -36.80 32.21
N VAL A 513 -24.36 -37.84 31.57
CA VAL A 513 -22.91 -38.04 31.41
C VAL A 513 -22.36 -37.07 30.36
N ASP A 514 -21.41 -36.22 30.75
CA ASP A 514 -20.68 -35.29 29.88
C ASP A 514 -19.60 -36.06 29.10
N VAL A 515 -19.81 -36.24 27.78
CA VAL A 515 -18.86 -36.93 26.90
C VAL A 515 -17.68 -35.98 26.61
N HIS A 516 -16.59 -36.14 27.35
CA HIS A 516 -15.32 -35.47 27.07
C HIS A 516 -14.72 -35.97 25.74
N HIS A 517 -14.46 -35.06 24.80
CA HIS A 517 -13.68 -35.38 23.60
C HIS A 517 -12.22 -35.69 24.00
N SER A 518 -11.77 -36.93 23.80
CA SER A 518 -10.44 -37.42 24.22
C SER A 518 -9.25 -36.63 23.64
N SER A 519 -9.44 -35.84 22.58
CA SER A 519 -8.37 -35.03 21.95
C SER A 519 -7.96 -33.79 22.77
N ASP A 520 -8.83 -33.27 23.64
CA ASP A 520 -8.56 -32.04 24.40
C ASP A 520 -7.69 -32.30 25.65
N GLU A 521 -7.73 -33.51 26.21
CA GLU A 521 -6.91 -33.91 27.36
C GLU A 521 -5.44 -34.15 26.95
N GLU A 522 -5.20 -34.80 25.80
CA GLU A 522 -3.85 -35.00 25.28
C GLU A 522 -3.14 -33.67 25.00
N GLN A 523 -3.83 -32.70 24.40
CA GLN A 523 -3.26 -31.38 24.11
C GLN A 523 -2.94 -30.57 25.37
N GLN A 524 -3.73 -30.73 26.44
CA GLN A 524 -3.44 -30.12 27.74
C GLN A 524 -2.30 -30.81 28.46
N ALA A 525 -2.19 -32.14 28.35
CA ALA A 525 -1.07 -32.91 28.87
C ALA A 525 0.24 -32.57 28.16
N ILE A 526 0.22 -32.40 26.84
CA ILE A 526 1.38 -31.97 26.04
C ILE A 526 1.79 -30.54 26.41
N ALA A 527 0.83 -29.61 26.54
CA ALA A 527 1.12 -28.24 26.93
C ALA A 527 1.71 -28.14 28.35
N THR A 528 1.20 -28.91 29.30
CA THR A 528 1.74 -28.95 30.67
C THR A 528 3.12 -29.61 30.75
N LYS A 529 3.36 -30.67 29.96
CA LYS A 529 4.70 -31.25 29.80
C LYS A 529 5.69 -30.29 29.16
N LEU A 530 5.27 -29.52 28.16
CA LEU A 530 6.13 -28.50 27.56
C LEU A 530 6.41 -27.38 28.56
N ASP A 531 5.40 -26.90 29.29
CA ASP A 531 5.54 -25.88 30.33
C ASP A 531 6.56 -26.24 31.41
N SER A 532 6.72 -27.52 31.74
CA SER A 532 7.71 -28.01 32.71
C SER A 532 9.10 -28.29 32.14
N MET A 533 9.28 -28.39 30.82
CA MET A 533 10.58 -28.62 30.19
C MET A 533 11.44 -27.34 30.14
N PRO A 534 12.74 -27.41 30.49
CA PRO A 534 13.72 -26.37 30.23
C PRO A 534 13.71 -25.90 28.77
N MET A 535 13.97 -24.60 28.56
CA MET A 535 14.00 -23.96 27.24
C MET A 535 14.93 -24.64 26.24
N GLU A 536 16.06 -25.17 26.71
CA GLU A 536 17.03 -25.90 25.88
C GLU A 536 16.48 -27.24 25.40
N GLU A 537 15.78 -27.99 26.26
CA GLU A 537 15.14 -29.25 25.89
C GLU A 537 14.01 -29.05 24.88
N ARG A 538 13.24 -27.96 25.00
CA ARG A 538 12.21 -27.62 24.00
C ARG A 538 12.82 -27.38 22.62
N LYS A 539 13.95 -26.65 22.55
CA LYS A 539 14.69 -26.41 21.31
C LYS A 539 15.25 -27.72 20.75
N ALA A 540 15.83 -28.57 21.59
CA ALA A 540 16.34 -29.88 21.19
C ALA A 540 15.22 -30.77 20.64
N LYS A 541 14.05 -30.80 21.28
CA LYS A 541 12.87 -31.52 20.79
C LYS A 541 12.40 -30.98 19.44
N ALA A 542 12.31 -29.66 19.27
CA ALA A 542 11.95 -29.04 18.00
C ALA A 542 12.95 -29.36 16.88
N ALA A 543 14.25 -29.37 17.18
CA ALA A 543 15.31 -29.74 16.24
C ALA A 543 15.26 -31.22 15.86
N ALA A 544 15.06 -32.12 16.83
CA ALA A 544 14.87 -33.54 16.59
C ALA A 544 13.67 -33.80 15.68
N ILE A 545 12.52 -33.18 15.96
CA ILE A 545 11.30 -33.35 15.14
C ILE A 545 11.50 -32.79 13.72
N SER A 546 12.14 -31.62 13.60
CA SER A 546 12.37 -30.98 12.30
C SER A 546 13.34 -31.78 11.42
N THR A 547 14.26 -32.53 12.03
CA THR A 547 15.27 -33.34 11.31
C THR A 547 14.80 -34.76 11.06
N SER A 548 14.02 -35.36 11.97
CA SER A 548 13.63 -36.77 11.90
C SER A 548 12.30 -37.03 11.18
N ARG A 549 11.36 -36.06 11.18
CA ARG A 549 9.97 -36.28 10.76
C ARG A 549 9.59 -35.42 9.56
N VAL A 550 8.96 -36.04 8.56
CA VAL A 550 8.29 -35.31 7.47
C VAL A 550 6.96 -34.77 8.00
N LEU A 551 6.84 -33.44 8.07
CA LEU A 551 5.67 -32.77 8.63
C LEU A 551 4.50 -32.78 7.66
N THR A 552 3.34 -33.26 8.12
CA THR A 552 2.08 -33.22 7.38
C THR A 552 1.42 -31.83 7.44
N GLN A 553 0.44 -31.57 6.58
CA GLN A 553 -0.32 -30.31 6.61
C GLN A 553 -1.04 -30.10 7.95
N ASP A 554 -1.43 -31.18 8.64
CA ASP A 554 -2.05 -31.11 9.96
C ASP A 554 -1.04 -30.78 11.04
N ASP A 555 0.20 -31.28 10.94
CA ASP A 555 1.30 -30.90 11.83
C ASP A 555 1.60 -29.39 11.71
N PHE A 556 1.65 -28.85 10.49
CA PHE A 556 1.81 -27.40 10.29
C PHE A 556 0.64 -26.59 10.85
N GLN A 557 -0.58 -27.14 10.86
CA GLN A 557 -1.73 -26.50 11.52
C GLN A 557 -1.56 -26.50 13.04
N LYS A 558 -1.16 -27.62 13.64
CA LYS A 558 -0.89 -27.72 15.09
C LYS A 558 0.21 -26.74 15.53
N ILE A 559 1.33 -26.69 14.80
CA ILE A 559 2.43 -25.75 15.04
C ILE A 559 1.91 -24.30 15.00
N ARG A 560 1.13 -23.94 13.97
CA ARG A 560 0.55 -22.60 13.84
C ARG A 560 -0.40 -22.26 14.99
N MET A 561 -1.25 -23.20 15.40
CA MET A 561 -2.19 -23.00 16.50
C MET A 561 -1.46 -22.76 17.83
N ALA A 562 -0.38 -23.51 18.09
CA ALA A 562 0.44 -23.33 19.28
C ALA A 562 1.21 -22.00 19.27
N GLN A 563 1.81 -21.63 18.13
CA GLN A 563 2.42 -20.31 17.95
C GLN A 563 1.39 -19.19 18.18
N MET A 564 0.17 -19.32 17.64
CA MET A 564 -0.90 -18.35 17.88
C MET A 564 -1.28 -18.28 19.37
N LYS A 565 -1.36 -19.42 20.07
CA LYS A 565 -1.65 -19.46 21.50
C LYS A 565 -0.56 -18.74 22.31
N LYS A 566 0.71 -19.00 22.00
CA LYS A 566 1.88 -18.34 22.62
C LYS A 566 1.84 -16.81 22.43
N GLU A 567 1.51 -16.34 21.23
CA GLU A 567 1.31 -14.90 20.95
C GLU A 567 0.09 -14.32 21.69
N MET A 568 -1.01 -15.09 21.81
CA MET A 568 -2.23 -14.66 22.49
C MET A 568 -2.05 -14.49 24.01
N ASP A 569 -1.30 -15.40 24.64
CA ASP A 569 -1.03 -15.39 26.08
C ASP A 569 0.03 -14.34 26.47
N ALA A 570 0.86 -13.89 25.51
CA ALA A 570 1.80 -12.80 25.71
C ALA A 570 1.15 -11.42 25.99
N ALA A 571 -0.17 -11.27 25.79
CA ALA A 571 -0.85 -9.99 25.94
C ALA A 571 -1.27 -9.69 27.40
N PRO A 572 -1.07 -8.45 27.91
CA PRO A 572 -1.26 -8.13 29.32
C PRO A 572 -2.67 -8.46 29.85
N GLY A 573 -2.69 -9.03 31.06
CA GLY A 573 -3.86 -9.49 31.79
C GLY A 573 -4.89 -8.41 32.13
N LYS A 574 -6.09 -8.88 32.49
CA LYS A 574 -7.37 -8.16 32.60
C LYS A 574 -7.41 -6.87 33.45
N ALA A 575 -6.42 -6.61 34.32
CA ALA A 575 -6.45 -5.49 35.26
C ALA A 575 -5.89 -4.16 34.70
N GLN A 576 -4.89 -4.20 33.81
CA GLN A 576 -4.30 -2.96 33.26
C GLN A 576 -5.19 -2.32 32.18
N LYS A 577 -6.00 -3.11 31.45
CA LYS A 577 -6.77 -2.66 30.28
C LYS A 577 -7.89 -1.64 30.57
N ARG A 578 -8.26 -1.39 31.83
CA ARG A 578 -9.25 -0.34 32.16
C ARG A 578 -8.67 1.07 32.22
N LYS A 579 -7.33 1.24 32.29
CA LYS A 579 -6.65 2.55 32.15
C LYS A 579 -6.06 2.79 30.75
N TYR A 580 -5.99 1.74 29.92
CA TYR A 580 -5.58 1.81 28.51
C TYR A 580 -6.83 1.91 27.63
N LEU A 581 -7.48 3.08 27.62
CA LEU A 581 -8.42 3.41 26.55
C LEU A 581 -7.61 3.48 25.24
N GLU A 582 -8.00 2.65 24.27
CA GLU A 582 -7.70 2.78 22.83
C GLU A 582 -6.26 3.20 22.52
N ILE A 583 -5.29 2.30 22.70
CA ILE A 583 -4.18 2.30 21.75
C ILE A 583 -4.80 1.67 20.51
N ASP A 584 -5.21 2.52 19.58
CA ASP A 584 -5.64 2.13 18.26
C ASP A 584 -4.63 1.11 17.73
N SER A 585 -5.09 -0.13 17.60
CA SER A 585 -4.28 -1.26 17.14
C SER A 585 -4.22 -1.28 15.61
N ASP A 586 -4.31 -0.12 14.99
CA ASP A 586 -3.91 0.12 13.61
C ASP A 586 -2.38 0.19 13.60
N GLU A 587 -1.74 -0.89 14.07
CA GLU A 587 -0.50 -1.30 13.42
C GLU A 587 -0.92 -1.77 12.03
N GLU A 588 -1.19 -0.78 11.16
CA GLU A 588 -1.08 -0.96 9.73
C GLU A 588 0.20 -1.76 9.51
N SER A 589 0.06 -2.82 8.69
CA SER A 589 1.17 -3.58 8.14
C SER A 589 2.35 -2.64 7.94
N ARG A 590 3.45 -2.85 8.67
CA ARG A 590 4.69 -2.08 8.50
C ARG A 590 5.05 -2.19 7.02
N GLY A 591 4.72 -1.16 6.25
CA GLY A 591 5.16 -1.08 4.87
C GLY A 591 6.69 -1.08 4.87
N GLU A 592 7.28 -1.48 3.76
CA GLU A 592 8.72 -1.36 3.51
C GLU A 592 9.22 0.07 3.83
N LEU A 593 8.36 1.08 3.63
CA LEU A 593 8.61 2.48 3.93
C LEU A 593 7.86 2.97 5.17
N LEU A 594 8.54 3.74 6.02
CA LEU A 594 7.91 4.47 7.12
C LEU A 594 7.02 5.59 6.62
N SER A 595 5.90 5.82 7.31
CA SER A 595 5.04 6.98 7.08
C SER A 595 5.41 8.14 8.01
N LEU A 596 5.23 9.38 7.54
CA LEU A 596 5.38 10.57 8.40
C LEU A 596 4.44 10.52 9.62
N ARG A 597 3.31 9.83 9.48
CA ARG A 597 2.35 9.64 10.57
C ARG A 597 2.96 8.94 11.77
N ASP A 598 3.93 8.03 11.58
CA ASP A 598 4.53 7.27 12.68
C ASP A 598 5.39 8.15 13.62
N ILE A 599 5.92 9.25 13.08
CA ILE A 599 6.74 10.23 13.81
C ILE A 599 5.86 11.35 14.38
N GLU A 600 4.97 11.92 13.57
CA GLU A 600 4.12 13.06 13.94
C GLU A 600 2.90 12.67 14.80
N ARG A 601 2.67 11.38 15.07
CA ARG A 601 1.49 10.90 15.81
C ARG A 601 1.37 11.54 17.19
N LEU A 602 0.41 12.45 17.33
CA LEU A 602 -0.06 12.97 18.61
C LEU A 602 -1.28 12.15 19.07
N HIS A 603 -1.12 11.38 20.15
CA HIS A 603 -2.20 10.54 20.70
C HIS A 603 -3.41 11.33 21.21
N LYS A 604 -3.18 12.56 21.66
CA LYS A 604 -4.18 13.52 22.08
C LYS A 604 -4.04 14.73 21.18
N LYS A 605 -5.06 14.99 20.37
CA LYS A 605 -5.13 16.22 19.57
C LYS A 605 -5.02 17.43 20.50
N PRO A 606 -4.26 18.47 20.11
CA PRO A 606 -4.19 19.73 20.85
C PRO A 606 -5.60 20.26 21.13
N LYS A 607 -5.77 21.01 22.23
CA LYS A 607 -7.03 21.72 22.44
C LYS A 607 -7.18 22.73 21.30
N SER A 608 -8.30 22.68 20.58
CA SER A 608 -8.59 23.62 19.51
C SER A 608 -8.68 25.05 20.05
N ASP A 609 -8.03 25.99 19.37
CA ASP A 609 -8.15 27.42 19.61
C ASP A 609 -9.62 27.86 19.61
N LYS A 610 -9.93 28.96 20.31
CA LYS A 610 -11.30 29.49 20.37
C LYS A 610 -11.88 29.71 18.98
N GLU A 611 -11.07 30.17 18.03
CA GLU A 611 -11.45 30.39 16.64
C GLU A 611 -11.81 29.09 15.91
N THR A 612 -10.97 28.05 15.99
CA THR A 612 -11.26 26.74 15.38
C THR A 612 -12.48 26.06 16.02
N ARG A 613 -12.70 26.27 17.33
CA ARG A 613 -13.92 25.85 18.03
C ARG A 613 -15.16 26.56 17.50
N LEU A 614 -15.08 27.87 17.28
CA LEU A 614 -16.18 28.66 16.72
C LEU A 614 -16.48 28.26 15.27
N ALA A 615 -15.47 28.05 14.44
CA ALA A 615 -15.64 27.56 13.07
C ALA A 615 -16.33 26.20 13.02
N THR A 616 -15.89 25.24 13.85
CA THR A 616 -16.52 23.91 13.96
C THR A 616 -17.97 24.01 14.45
N ALA A 617 -18.24 24.89 15.41
CA ALA A 617 -19.60 25.12 15.91
C ALA A 617 -20.53 25.79 14.89
N MET A 618 -20.01 26.70 14.07
CA MET A 618 -20.76 27.34 12.98
C MET A 618 -21.06 26.35 11.85
N ALA A 619 -20.08 25.53 11.46
CA ALA A 619 -20.29 24.45 10.49
C ALA A 619 -21.34 23.41 10.94
N GLY A 620 -21.45 23.16 12.25
CA GLY A 620 -22.46 22.27 12.81
C GLY A 620 -23.85 22.89 13.06
N ARG A 621 -24.05 24.19 12.79
CA ARG A 621 -25.34 24.89 13.03
C ARG A 621 -26.24 24.96 11.81
N THR A 622 -25.70 24.83 10.61
CA THR A 622 -26.46 24.69 9.37
C THR A 622 -27.06 23.27 9.33
N ASP A 623 -28.39 23.16 9.25
CA ASP A 623 -29.17 21.92 9.01
C ASP A 623 -29.56 21.00 10.20
N ARG A 624 -30.06 21.59 11.29
CA ARG A 624 -30.69 20.87 12.42
C ARG A 624 -31.98 20.06 12.10
N LYS A 625 -32.40 19.94 10.83
CA LYS A 625 -33.65 19.24 10.43
C LYS A 625 -33.50 17.71 10.37
N GLU A 626 -32.28 17.17 10.29
CA GLU A 626 -32.06 15.74 10.05
C GLU A 626 -31.99 14.87 11.33
N PHE A 627 -31.85 15.47 12.51
CA PHE A 627 -31.66 14.74 13.77
C PHE A 627 -32.94 14.51 14.60
N VAL A 628 -34.12 14.79 14.06
CA VAL A 628 -35.41 14.51 14.72
C VAL A 628 -35.98 13.18 14.19
N ARG A 629 -36.07 12.16 15.06
CA ARG A 629 -36.75 10.87 14.73
C ARG A 629 -38.17 11.11 14.21
N LYS A 630 -38.43 10.80 12.93
CA LYS A 630 -39.77 10.85 12.29
C LYS A 630 -40.74 9.90 13.02
N LYS A 631 -41.88 10.41 13.51
CA LYS A 631 -42.97 9.60 14.10
C LYS A 631 -43.73 8.87 12.98
N THR A 632 -43.73 7.53 13.02
CA THR A 632 -44.17 6.61 11.95
C THR A 632 -45.67 6.33 11.87
N LYS A 633 -46.56 7.22 12.33
CA LYS A 633 -48.02 6.97 12.27
C LYS A 633 -48.70 7.86 11.22
N ILE A 634 -49.49 7.21 10.37
CA ILE A 634 -50.20 7.76 9.20
C ILE A 634 -51.30 8.76 9.57
N ASN A 635 -51.81 8.75 10.81
CA ASN A 635 -52.92 9.62 11.21
C ASN A 635 -52.49 10.62 12.33
N PRO A 636 -52.51 11.95 12.06
CA PRO A 636 -52.11 13.00 12.99
C PRO A 636 -52.92 13.07 14.31
N PHE A 637 -54.13 12.51 14.37
CA PHE A 637 -55.03 12.58 15.53
C PHE A 637 -55.11 11.30 16.38
N SER A 638 -54.30 10.28 16.09
CA SER A 638 -54.32 9.01 16.83
C SER A 638 -53.57 9.10 18.16
N SER A 639 -54.28 8.92 19.28
CA SER A 639 -53.65 8.78 20.59
C SER A 639 -52.85 7.47 20.69
N SER A 640 -51.73 7.51 21.39
CA SER A 640 -50.89 6.32 21.62
C SER A 640 -51.66 5.27 22.44
N THR A 641 -51.62 4.01 22.00
CA THR A 641 -52.24 2.90 22.77
C THR A 641 -51.52 2.69 24.10
N ASN A 642 -52.22 2.21 25.13
CA ASN A 642 -51.61 1.85 26.43
C ASN A 642 -50.45 0.85 26.29
N LYS A 643 -50.42 0.07 25.20
CA LYS A 643 -49.34 -0.86 24.84
C LYS A 643 -48.06 -0.15 24.37
N GLU A 644 -48.17 0.97 23.65
CA GLU A 644 -47.03 1.80 23.23
C GLU A 644 -46.53 2.68 24.37
N LYS A 645 -47.43 3.25 25.17
CA LYS A 645 -47.07 4.00 26.38
C LYS A 645 -46.23 3.14 27.34
N LYS A 646 -46.49 1.82 27.41
CA LYS A 646 -45.67 0.86 28.19
C LYS A 646 -44.26 0.63 27.62
N LYS A 647 -44.02 0.81 26.31
CA LYS A 647 -42.69 0.65 25.69
C LYS A 647 -41.77 1.85 25.91
N GLN A 648 -42.33 3.04 26.17
CA GLN A 648 -41.58 4.27 26.43
C GLN A 648 -41.28 4.49 27.93
N LYS A 649 -41.75 3.61 28.83
CA LYS A 649 -41.44 3.73 30.26
C LYS A 649 -39.95 3.47 30.50
N ASN A 650 -39.34 4.31 31.34
CA ASN A 650 -37.95 4.19 31.76
C ASN A 650 -37.66 2.76 32.29
N PHE A 651 -36.49 2.20 31.97
CA PHE A 651 -36.12 0.82 32.29
C PHE A 651 -36.28 0.50 33.78
N MET A 652 -35.92 1.45 34.66
CA MET A 652 -36.06 1.31 36.11
C MET A 652 -37.50 1.13 36.57
N MET A 653 -38.48 1.76 35.89
CA MET A 653 -39.91 1.60 36.19
C MET A 653 -40.49 0.29 35.64
N MET A 654 -39.93 -0.22 34.54
CA MET A 654 -40.36 -1.49 33.94
C MET A 654 -39.83 -2.71 34.72
N ARG A 655 -38.64 -2.60 35.32
CA ARG A 655 -37.97 -3.69 36.05
C ARG A 655 -38.80 -4.22 37.23
N TYR A 656 -39.55 -3.37 37.93
CA TYR A 656 -40.36 -3.75 39.10
C TYR A 656 -41.80 -4.16 38.76
N SER A 657 -42.23 -4.06 37.51
CA SER A 657 -43.57 -4.48 37.10
C SER A 657 -43.77 -5.98 37.34
N GLN A 658 -44.93 -6.35 37.89
CA GLN A 658 -45.33 -7.74 38.09
C GLN A 658 -45.24 -8.58 36.80
N ASN A 659 -45.45 -7.96 35.63
CA ASN A 659 -45.32 -8.61 34.31
C ASN A 659 -43.88 -8.93 33.87
N VAL A 660 -42.88 -8.26 34.46
CA VAL A 660 -41.45 -8.53 34.20
C VAL A 660 -40.91 -9.49 35.25
N ARG A 661 -41.28 -9.31 36.52
CA ARG A 661 -40.95 -10.24 37.61
C ARG A 661 -41.54 -11.64 37.40
N SER A 662 -42.80 -11.74 36.97
CA SER A 662 -43.46 -13.03 36.72
C SER A 662 -42.84 -13.83 35.58
N LYS A 663 -42.11 -13.19 34.63
CA LYS A 663 -41.40 -13.90 33.57
C LYS A 663 -40.19 -14.68 34.08
N SER A 664 -39.57 -14.22 35.17
CA SER A 664 -38.47 -14.94 35.83
C SER A 664 -38.97 -16.14 36.63
N ALA A 665 -40.17 -16.04 37.21
CA ALA A 665 -40.78 -17.04 38.09
C ALA A 665 -41.65 -18.10 37.38
N ARG A 666 -41.75 -18.07 36.04
CA ARG A 666 -42.49 -19.08 35.28
C ARG A 666 -41.78 -20.43 35.31
N SER A 667 -42.55 -21.49 35.58
CA SER A 667 -42.06 -22.87 35.48
C SER A 667 -41.57 -23.16 34.06
N PHE A 668 -40.67 -24.13 33.92
CA PHE A 668 -40.19 -24.57 32.60
C PHE A 668 -41.37 -25.00 31.69
N ARG A 669 -42.36 -25.69 32.27
CA ARG A 669 -43.62 -26.09 31.61
C ARG A 669 -44.42 -24.89 31.09
N ASP A 670 -44.55 -23.82 31.86
CA ASP A 670 -45.24 -22.59 31.41
C ASP A 670 -44.50 -21.87 30.28
N LYS A 671 -43.16 -21.88 30.31
CA LYS A 671 -42.33 -21.32 29.23
C LYS A 671 -42.52 -22.13 27.94
N GLN A 672 -42.57 -23.45 28.04
CA GLN A 672 -42.82 -24.36 26.92
C GLN A 672 -44.23 -24.17 26.33
N LEU A 673 -45.28 -24.13 27.16
CA LEU A 673 -46.66 -23.88 26.73
C LEU A 673 -46.81 -22.49 26.07
N ALA A 674 -46.24 -21.45 26.66
CA ALA A 674 -46.27 -20.11 26.09
C ALA A 674 -45.52 -20.00 24.75
N LEU A 675 -44.42 -20.73 24.58
CA LEU A 675 -43.69 -20.83 23.32
C LEU A 675 -44.54 -21.55 22.26
N ARG A 676 -45.14 -22.69 22.61
CA ARG A 676 -46.04 -23.46 21.74
C ARG A 676 -47.22 -22.60 21.25
N ASP A 677 -47.89 -21.89 22.15
CA ASP A 677 -49.02 -21.01 21.81
C ASP A 677 -48.59 -19.82 20.95
N ALA A 678 -47.42 -19.24 21.20
CA ALA A 678 -46.86 -18.17 20.37
C ALA A 678 -46.55 -18.66 18.94
N LEU A 679 -45.99 -19.86 18.80
CA LEU A 679 -45.72 -20.49 17.50
C LEU A 679 -47.03 -20.82 16.77
N LEU A 680 -48.04 -21.36 17.46
CA LEU A 680 -49.37 -21.61 16.90
C LEU A 680 -50.06 -20.32 16.43
N LYS A 681 -49.95 -19.23 17.21
CA LYS A 681 -50.52 -17.92 16.85
C LYS A 681 -49.78 -17.26 15.68
N LYS A 682 -48.47 -17.47 15.56
CA LYS A 682 -47.67 -17.04 14.40
C LYS A 682 -48.06 -17.85 13.15
N ARG A 683 -48.27 -19.16 13.29
CA ARG A 683 -48.77 -20.04 12.21
C ARG A 683 -50.17 -19.64 11.73
N LYS A 684 -51.08 -19.29 12.64
CA LYS A 684 -52.44 -18.79 12.32
C LYS A 684 -52.49 -17.38 11.68
N ARG A 685 -51.39 -16.62 11.71
CA ARG A 685 -51.27 -15.31 11.05
C ARG A 685 -50.57 -15.37 9.69
N MET A 686 -49.90 -16.50 9.41
CA MET A 686 -49.20 -16.76 8.15
C MET A 686 -50.04 -17.63 7.20
N LYS A 687 -51.11 -18.25 7.71
CA LYS A 687 -52.30 -18.59 6.94
C LYS A 687 -53.25 -17.40 7.02
#